data_AF-A0A5P2UNG5-F1
#
_entry.id   AF-A0A5P2UNG5-F1
#
_cell.length_a   1.000
_cell.length_b   1.000
_cell.length_c   1.000
_cell.angle_alpha   90.00
_cell.angle_beta   90.00
_cell.angle_gamma   90.00
#
_symmetry.space_group_name_H-M   'P 1'
#
loop_
_entity.id
_entity.type
_entity.pdbx_description
1 polymer ?
#
loop_
_entity_poly.entity_id
_entity_poly.type
_entity_poly.pdbx_seq_one_letter_code
_entity_poly.pdbx_strand_id
1 'polypeptide(L)'
;MPSRRHFLAGSAAAAAGLAAAVPQPPAAAAGANGPAAAAPAGPPHLVVILADDLGYGDLGAYGQKQITTPRLDRLAAEGLRFTDAYAAAAVCAPSRAALLTGLHTGHAAVRANPDSGGQGGLGAGDTTFAEVLRARGYRTGLFGKWGFGPEAGDQPSHPGARGFEEFYGYIDHGHAHQYYPAYLWHNGAREPVAAGTFAPDEIVRRALGFIDAHAAGPDPFLLFLTPTLPHAPSEVPDVGAYASTSWTQANKAHAAQISLLDAQVGAVVDRLAAHGVAERTVVLFASDNGPHEEGGVNPDLFDANGPLRGYKRNLYEGGVRVPLIAWAPGRIAPGTTSTRPTPLYDVLPTLAELAGAPAPADVDGLSAAAVLGGAAALAPLHDHLYWYRDEQGVTGRADAADGGRAKRVAEAVRKDRWKAVRFAPARDRTAPDAQWRFELYDLAADPGEQRDLAAANPAVVADLTARLRASWADTYPRRPWGLTAAVSADATTVTTRLANGTARAWPDARVTLPVPAGWTATPAGPAATASLAPGAALTTTWKVTAPSPAPAATLLTAAATTSAYRFTAPLRLTPLPAPPARDGWLSDLPWVSAANGWGPVEIDRSNGRKEAGDGTPISFGGVTYPKGLGVHAPSEVVYHLGGRADRFTALVGIDDFSKNQSAAGATRAVVRADGRTLLTTPVLTAAGGPVAVDLDVRGVRLLHLVVQDANATTSFDHTSWARARVTVV
;
A
#
# COMPACT_ATOMS: atom_id res chain seq x y z
N MET A 1 39.81 -5.95 51.72
CA MET A 1 41.13 -5.48 52.20
C MET A 1 41.96 -6.69 52.66
N PRO A 2 43.29 -6.75 52.47
CA PRO A 2 43.91 -6.83 51.14
C PRO A 2 45.06 -7.87 51.02
N SER A 3 45.38 -8.15 49.75
CA SER A 3 46.70 -8.42 49.18
C SER A 3 47.42 -9.74 49.45
N ARG A 4 47.80 -10.41 48.35
CA ARG A 4 49.13 -11.01 48.21
C ARG A 4 49.71 -10.71 46.82
N ARG A 5 50.90 -10.11 46.85
CA ARG A 5 51.80 -9.77 45.74
C ARG A 5 52.89 -10.84 45.67
N HIS A 6 53.38 -11.09 44.44
CA HIS A 6 54.77 -11.47 44.10
C HIS A 6 55.24 -12.88 44.54
N PHE A 7 56.12 -13.60 43.85
CA PHE A 7 56.80 -13.53 42.55
C PHE A 7 57.62 -14.85 42.41
N LEU A 8 57.83 -15.26 41.16
CA LEU A 8 58.82 -16.18 40.54
C LEU A 8 59.67 -17.21 41.33
N ALA A 9 59.85 -18.34 40.63
CA ALA A 9 61.05 -19.21 40.47
C ALA A 9 60.74 -20.66 40.85
N GLY A 10 61.10 -21.70 40.12
CA GLY A 10 62.02 -21.82 38.99
C GLY A 10 61.94 -23.24 38.41
N SER A 11 62.77 -23.46 37.42
CA SER A 11 62.70 -24.47 36.38
C SER A 11 63.03 -25.91 36.80
N ALA A 12 62.57 -26.82 35.92
CA ALA A 12 63.15 -28.12 35.55
C ALA A 12 62.82 -29.37 36.40
N ALA A 13 62.04 -30.27 35.80
CA ALA A 13 62.43 -31.68 35.63
C ALA A 13 61.51 -32.36 34.59
N ALA A 14 62.12 -32.98 33.60
CA ALA A 14 61.46 -33.76 32.57
C ALA A 14 61.20 -35.20 33.05
N ALA A 15 60.07 -35.73 32.57
CA ALA A 15 59.80 -37.12 32.20
C ALA A 15 59.93 -38.23 33.26
N ALA A 16 58.79 -38.77 33.70
CA ALA A 16 58.36 -40.16 33.45
C ALA A 16 57.06 -40.44 34.23
N GLY A 17 55.97 -40.74 33.52
CA GLY A 17 54.68 -41.05 34.14
C GLY A 17 53.83 -41.90 33.21
N LEU A 18 53.53 -43.10 33.67
CA LEU A 18 52.91 -44.20 32.95
C LEU A 18 51.56 -43.84 32.32
N ALA A 19 51.33 -44.38 31.12
CA ALA A 19 50.06 -44.33 30.41
C ALA A 19 48.98 -45.11 31.17
N ALA A 20 47.99 -44.39 31.71
CA ALA A 20 46.67 -44.94 32.01
C ALA A 20 45.76 -44.62 30.83
N ALA A 21 45.19 -45.65 30.22
CA ALA A 21 44.27 -45.55 29.09
C ALA A 21 42.98 -44.83 29.52
N VAL A 22 42.73 -43.66 28.92
CA VAL A 22 41.42 -43.00 28.93
C VAL A 22 40.61 -43.58 27.76
N PRO A 23 39.34 -43.98 27.93
CA PRO A 23 38.51 -44.45 26.82
C PRO A 23 38.29 -43.29 25.85
N GLN A 24 38.63 -43.48 24.57
CA GLN A 24 38.26 -42.53 23.54
C GLN A 24 36.73 -42.53 23.37
N PRO A 25 36.08 -41.35 23.25
CA PRO A 25 34.73 -41.28 22.74
C PRO A 25 34.72 -41.80 21.29
N PRO A 26 33.63 -42.45 20.84
CA PRO A 26 33.58 -43.00 19.49
C PRO A 26 33.81 -41.88 18.48
N ALA A 27 34.69 -42.14 17.52
CA ALA A 27 34.98 -41.25 16.41
C ALA A 27 33.65 -40.85 15.74
N ALA A 28 33.32 -39.56 15.81
CA ALA A 28 32.28 -39.00 14.97
C ALA A 28 32.66 -39.31 13.53
N ALA A 29 31.84 -40.13 12.87
CA ALA A 29 31.95 -40.33 11.43
C ALA A 29 31.91 -38.94 10.80
N ALA A 30 33.04 -38.54 10.20
CA ALA A 30 33.12 -37.36 9.36
C ALA A 30 32.14 -37.59 8.20
N GLY A 31 30.92 -37.10 8.36
CA GLY A 31 29.96 -36.98 7.26
C GLY A 31 30.64 -36.17 6.18
N ALA A 32 30.79 -36.77 5.00
CA ALA A 32 31.37 -36.13 3.85
C ALA A 32 30.66 -34.78 3.63
N ASN A 33 31.40 -33.68 3.76
CA ASN A 33 31.04 -32.41 3.17
C ASN A 33 31.02 -32.62 1.65
N GLY A 34 29.87 -33.04 1.13
CA GLY A 34 29.59 -32.95 -0.29
C GLY A 34 29.76 -31.49 -0.74
N PRO A 35 30.20 -31.24 -1.98
CA PRO A 35 30.28 -29.88 -2.50
C PRO A 35 28.91 -29.21 -2.32
N ALA A 36 28.90 -28.01 -1.72
CA ALA A 36 27.69 -27.19 -1.64
C ALA A 36 27.07 -27.13 -3.04
N ALA A 37 25.85 -27.63 -3.18
CA ALA A 37 25.14 -27.59 -4.46
C ALA A 37 25.16 -26.14 -4.96
N ALA A 38 25.66 -25.93 -6.18
CA ALA A 38 25.69 -24.61 -6.77
C ALA A 38 24.27 -24.04 -6.78
N ALA A 39 24.10 -22.81 -6.27
CA ALA A 39 22.81 -22.17 -6.21
C ALA A 39 22.12 -22.24 -7.60
N PRO A 40 20.83 -22.66 -7.67
CA PRO A 40 20.17 -22.89 -8.95
C PRO A 40 20.26 -21.64 -9.84
N ALA A 41 20.54 -21.87 -11.13
CA ALA A 41 20.78 -20.81 -12.10
C ALA A 41 19.53 -19.92 -12.28
N GLY A 42 19.74 -18.61 -12.29
CA GLY A 42 18.68 -17.61 -12.46
C GLY A 42 18.20 -16.96 -11.15
N PRO A 43 17.33 -15.94 -11.26
CA PRO A 43 16.78 -15.25 -10.10
C PRO A 43 15.83 -16.18 -9.31
N PRO A 44 15.82 -16.10 -7.95
CA PRO A 44 14.98 -16.95 -7.13
C PRO A 44 13.51 -16.49 -7.15
N HIS A 45 12.58 -17.38 -6.79
CA HIS A 45 11.28 -16.96 -6.28
C HIS A 45 11.47 -16.24 -4.95
N LEU A 46 10.60 -15.28 -4.67
CA LEU A 46 10.66 -14.45 -3.49
C LEU A 46 9.33 -14.57 -2.74
N VAL A 47 9.40 -14.90 -1.46
CA VAL A 47 8.25 -14.97 -0.57
C VAL A 47 8.52 -14.05 0.61
N VAL A 48 7.64 -13.07 0.82
CA VAL A 48 7.68 -12.16 1.96
C VAL A 48 6.41 -12.38 2.75
N ILE A 49 6.54 -12.73 4.03
CA ILE A 49 5.44 -12.93 4.95
C ILE A 49 5.54 -11.88 6.05
N LEU A 50 4.48 -11.08 6.22
CA LEU A 50 4.43 -10.01 7.20
C LEU A 50 3.24 -10.20 8.14
N ALA A 51 3.53 -10.56 9.39
CA ALA A 51 2.56 -10.61 10.48
C ALA A 51 2.10 -9.19 10.87
N ASP A 52 0.95 -9.10 11.53
CA ASP A 52 0.31 -7.85 11.96
C ASP A 52 0.27 -7.82 13.50
N ASP A 53 1.07 -6.97 14.12
CA ASP A 53 1.23 -6.86 15.59
C ASP A 53 1.85 -8.08 16.31
N LEU A 54 2.71 -8.86 15.64
CA LEU A 54 3.45 -9.94 16.29
C LEU A 54 4.68 -9.38 17.04
N GLY A 55 4.77 -9.62 18.34
CA GLY A 55 5.87 -9.19 19.18
C GLY A 55 7.16 -9.99 19.00
N TYR A 56 8.28 -9.41 19.45
CA TYR A 56 9.60 -10.03 19.37
C TYR A 56 9.65 -11.40 20.07
N GLY A 57 9.05 -11.50 21.25
CA GLY A 57 9.03 -12.69 22.11
C GLY A 57 7.87 -13.65 21.84
N ASP A 58 7.04 -13.43 20.81
CA ASP A 58 5.87 -14.29 20.53
C ASP A 58 6.21 -15.62 19.86
N LEU A 59 7.46 -15.81 19.44
CA LEU A 59 7.93 -17.03 18.77
C LEU A 59 8.90 -17.84 19.63
N GLY A 60 8.86 -19.18 19.52
CA GLY A 60 9.74 -20.07 20.29
C GLY A 60 11.22 -19.80 19.99
N ALA A 61 11.53 -19.57 18.72
CA ALA A 61 12.85 -19.16 18.23
C ALA A 61 13.33 -17.81 18.81
N TYR A 62 12.46 -17.05 19.46
CA TYR A 62 12.78 -15.78 20.13
C TYR A 62 12.51 -15.80 21.64
N GLY A 63 12.16 -16.96 22.21
CA GLY A 63 12.07 -17.16 23.66
C GLY A 63 10.67 -17.47 24.20
N GLN A 64 9.64 -17.54 23.35
CA GLN A 64 8.27 -17.88 23.76
C GLN A 64 8.20 -19.26 24.44
N LYS A 65 7.39 -19.38 25.49
CA LYS A 65 7.23 -20.62 26.27
C LYS A 65 5.79 -21.11 26.41
N GLN A 66 4.81 -20.25 26.17
CA GLN A 66 3.39 -20.55 26.38
C GLN A 66 2.65 -20.77 25.06
N ILE A 67 3.06 -20.07 23.99
CA ILE A 67 2.48 -20.18 22.65
C ILE A 67 3.38 -21.09 21.79
N THR A 68 2.78 -21.91 20.94
CA THR A 68 3.48 -23.00 20.23
C THR A 68 3.66 -22.62 18.77
N THR A 69 4.90 -22.45 18.32
CA THR A 69 5.21 -22.01 16.94
C THR A 69 6.25 -22.91 16.24
N PRO A 70 6.00 -24.24 16.16
CA PRO A 70 6.99 -25.22 15.72
C PRO A 70 7.42 -25.05 14.25
N ARG A 71 6.57 -24.50 13.38
CA ARG A 71 6.89 -24.32 11.96
C ARG A 71 7.85 -23.14 11.77
N LEU A 72 7.63 -22.03 12.47
CA LEU A 72 8.51 -20.86 12.51
C LEU A 72 9.81 -21.15 13.25
N ASP A 73 9.75 -21.94 14.32
CA ASP A 73 10.94 -22.41 15.04
C ASP A 73 11.84 -23.24 14.13
N ARG A 74 11.23 -24.14 13.36
CA ARG A 74 11.92 -24.93 12.34
C ARG A 74 12.46 -24.04 11.21
N LEU A 75 11.69 -23.06 10.74
CA LEU A 75 12.14 -22.10 9.72
C LEU A 75 13.40 -21.34 10.16
N ALA A 76 13.45 -20.92 11.43
CA ALA A 76 14.61 -20.27 12.03
C ALA A 76 15.80 -21.24 12.18
N ALA A 77 15.55 -22.47 12.61
CA ALA A 77 16.60 -23.50 12.78
C ALA A 77 17.21 -23.94 11.45
N GLU A 78 16.42 -23.98 10.37
CA GLU A 78 16.89 -24.32 9.02
C GLU A 78 17.39 -23.10 8.23
N GLY A 79 17.23 -21.89 8.77
CA GLY A 79 17.55 -20.63 8.10
C GLY A 79 18.48 -19.74 8.91
N LEU A 80 18.27 -18.43 8.73
CA LEU A 80 18.96 -17.35 9.39
C LEU A 80 17.96 -16.56 10.25
N ARG A 81 18.24 -16.45 11.55
CA ARG A 81 17.49 -15.62 12.49
C ARG A 81 18.18 -14.27 12.69
N PHE A 82 17.43 -13.17 12.64
CA PHE A 82 17.97 -11.83 12.93
C PHE A 82 17.55 -11.39 14.32
N THR A 83 18.51 -11.12 15.20
CA THR A 83 18.20 -10.62 16.54
C THR A 83 17.98 -9.11 16.55
N ASP A 84 18.52 -8.38 15.58
CA ASP A 84 18.51 -6.91 15.50
C ASP A 84 17.73 -6.42 14.27
N ALA A 85 16.54 -6.99 14.04
CA ALA A 85 15.65 -6.56 12.98
C ALA A 85 14.64 -5.52 13.46
N TYR A 86 14.34 -4.52 12.62
CA TYR A 86 13.50 -3.39 13.00
C TYR A 86 12.37 -3.12 12.02
N ALA A 87 11.14 -3.12 12.51
CA ALA A 87 10.03 -2.48 11.84
C ALA A 87 10.37 -1.01 11.56
N ALA A 88 9.89 -0.49 10.44
CA ALA A 88 10.19 0.87 10.02
C ALA A 88 9.38 1.93 10.78
N ALA A 89 8.32 1.50 11.47
CA ALA A 89 7.51 2.31 12.37
C ALA A 89 6.93 1.45 13.49
N ALA A 90 6.42 2.10 14.53
CA ALA A 90 5.76 1.41 15.66
C ALA A 90 4.27 1.11 15.41
N VAL A 91 3.80 1.26 14.17
CA VAL A 91 2.40 1.08 13.75
C VAL A 91 2.34 0.62 12.28
N CYS A 92 1.23 -0.04 11.93
CA CYS A 92 1.12 -0.84 10.71
C CYS A 92 1.37 -0.05 9.42
N ALA A 93 0.60 1.01 9.14
CA ALA A 93 0.61 1.60 7.80
C ALA A 93 1.92 2.30 7.41
N PRO A 94 2.54 3.11 8.29
CA PRO A 94 3.86 3.67 8.02
C PRO A 94 4.94 2.59 7.88
N SER A 95 4.86 1.52 8.67
CA SER A 95 5.81 0.41 8.60
C SER A 95 5.70 -0.34 7.27
N ARG A 96 4.46 -0.64 6.83
CA ARG A 96 4.17 -1.27 5.53
C ARG A 96 4.60 -0.40 4.36
N ALA A 97 4.31 0.90 4.41
CA ALA A 97 4.74 1.84 3.36
C ALA A 97 6.26 1.85 3.22
N ALA A 98 6.97 1.93 4.34
CA ALA A 98 8.43 1.92 4.38
C ALA A 98 9.03 0.60 3.87
N LEU A 99 8.49 -0.55 4.30
CA LEU A 99 8.88 -1.87 3.80
C LEU A 99 8.70 -2.00 2.29
N LEU A 100 7.57 -1.49 1.75
CA LEU A 100 7.26 -1.54 0.33
C LEU A 100 8.16 -0.64 -0.50
N THR A 101 8.48 0.56 -0.01
CA THR A 101 9.11 1.65 -0.78
C THR A 101 10.59 1.84 -0.50
N GLY A 102 11.14 1.18 0.52
CA GLY A 102 12.52 1.31 0.93
C GLY A 102 12.86 2.65 1.61
N LEU A 103 11.86 3.43 2.02
CA LEU A 103 12.03 4.70 2.72
C LEU A 103 11.84 4.54 4.22
N HIS A 104 12.61 5.24 5.04
CA HIS A 104 12.28 5.38 6.45
C HIS A 104 11.17 6.43 6.67
N THR A 105 10.57 6.48 7.86
CA THR A 105 9.42 7.35 8.16
C THR A 105 9.69 8.85 8.06
N GLY A 106 10.96 9.28 8.06
CA GLY A 106 11.35 10.66 7.78
C GLY A 106 11.17 11.10 6.32
N HIS A 107 11.05 10.15 5.38
CA HIS A 107 10.93 10.39 3.94
C HIS A 107 9.65 9.79 3.33
N ALA A 108 9.13 8.70 3.91
CA ALA A 108 7.92 8.04 3.44
C ALA A 108 6.69 8.97 3.46
N ALA A 109 5.82 8.84 2.46
CA ALA A 109 4.58 9.63 2.35
C ALA A 109 3.54 9.26 3.42
N VAL A 110 3.49 7.99 3.82
CA VAL A 110 2.57 7.49 4.85
C VAL A 110 3.30 7.45 6.19
N ARG A 111 2.90 8.33 7.12
CA ARG A 111 3.59 8.52 8.41
C ARG A 111 2.74 8.26 9.66
N ALA A 112 1.43 8.06 9.49
CA ALA A 112 0.52 7.72 10.58
C ALA A 112 -0.56 6.74 10.11
N ASN A 113 -1.20 6.05 11.06
CA ASN A 113 -2.43 5.28 10.85
C ASN A 113 -3.65 6.21 10.65
N PRO A 114 -4.77 5.72 10.07
CA PRO A 114 -5.94 6.54 9.73
C PRO A 114 -6.67 7.13 10.93
N ASP A 115 -6.60 6.49 12.11
CA ASP A 115 -7.22 7.04 13.32
C ASP A 115 -6.52 8.32 13.82
N SER A 116 -5.32 8.60 13.29
CA SER A 116 -4.49 9.73 13.67
C SER A 116 -4.65 10.93 12.73
N GLY A 117 -5.50 10.84 11.70
CA GLY A 117 -5.80 11.89 10.72
C GLY A 117 -6.09 11.31 9.32
N GLY A 118 -6.22 12.15 8.30
CA GLY A 118 -6.37 11.67 6.91
C GLY A 118 -5.12 10.93 6.44
N GLN A 119 -5.06 9.62 6.66
CA GLN A 119 -4.02 8.75 6.13
C GLN A 119 -4.06 8.81 4.59
N GLY A 120 -2.94 9.22 3.98
CA GLY A 120 -2.75 9.09 2.54
C GLY A 120 -2.46 7.64 2.14
N GLY A 121 -2.68 7.32 0.86
CA GLY A 121 -2.14 6.11 0.26
C GLY A 121 -0.76 6.33 -0.36
N LEU A 122 -0.18 5.27 -0.89
CA LEU A 122 0.98 5.36 -1.78
C LEU A 122 0.59 6.08 -3.08
N GLY A 123 1.39 7.07 -3.46
CA GLY A 123 1.22 7.80 -4.71
C GLY A 123 1.90 7.13 -5.89
N ALA A 124 1.70 7.68 -7.09
CA ALA A 124 2.36 7.20 -8.31
C ALA A 124 3.90 7.34 -8.30
N GLY A 125 4.44 8.20 -7.42
CA GLY A 125 5.88 8.34 -7.21
C GLY A 125 6.45 7.33 -6.21
N ASP A 126 5.61 6.61 -5.47
CA ASP A 126 6.04 5.68 -4.43
C ASP A 126 6.31 4.29 -5.00
N THR A 127 7.45 4.15 -5.66
CA THR A 127 7.88 2.88 -6.26
C THR A 127 8.00 1.79 -5.21
N THR A 128 7.30 0.66 -5.43
CA THR A 128 7.36 -0.50 -4.55
C THR A 128 8.34 -1.57 -5.04
N PHE A 129 8.74 -2.50 -4.17
CA PHE A 129 9.49 -3.68 -4.61
C PHE A 129 8.73 -4.54 -5.63
N ALA A 130 7.40 -4.53 -5.63
CA ALA A 130 6.61 -5.30 -6.57
C ALA A 130 6.71 -4.71 -7.99
N GLU A 131 6.69 -3.38 -8.10
CA GLU A 131 6.95 -2.70 -9.37
C GLU A 131 8.35 -3.05 -9.91
N VAL A 132 9.37 -3.00 -9.05
CA VAL A 132 10.77 -3.35 -9.40
C VAL A 132 10.89 -4.79 -9.90
N LEU A 133 10.29 -5.75 -9.18
CA LEU A 133 10.33 -7.17 -9.52
C LEU A 133 9.53 -7.48 -10.78
N ARG A 134 8.33 -6.92 -10.92
CA ARG A 134 7.51 -7.07 -12.13
C ARG A 134 8.27 -6.57 -13.36
N ALA A 135 9.03 -5.49 -13.24
CA ALA A 135 9.85 -5.00 -14.34
C ALA A 135 10.91 -6.00 -14.80
N ARG A 136 11.37 -6.90 -13.93
CA ARG A 136 12.28 -8.02 -14.25
C ARG A 136 11.56 -9.30 -14.71
N GLY A 137 10.24 -9.26 -14.87
CA GLY A 137 9.44 -10.40 -15.34
C GLY A 137 8.92 -11.30 -14.22
N TYR A 138 8.93 -10.86 -12.95
CA TYR A 138 8.29 -11.62 -11.89
C TYR A 138 6.76 -11.59 -12.03
N ARG A 139 6.13 -12.74 -11.76
CA ARG A 139 4.71 -12.80 -11.38
C ARG A 139 4.55 -12.25 -9.97
N THR A 140 3.68 -11.27 -9.74
CA THR A 140 3.57 -10.62 -8.42
C THR A 140 2.17 -10.80 -7.81
N GLY A 141 2.12 -11.37 -6.60
CA GLY A 141 0.88 -11.60 -5.86
C GLY A 141 0.93 -11.03 -4.44
N LEU A 142 -0.16 -10.40 -3.99
CA LEU A 142 -0.37 -9.96 -2.61
C LEU A 142 -1.62 -10.59 -2.03
N PHE A 143 -1.51 -11.23 -0.87
CA PHE A 143 -2.62 -11.88 -0.20
C PHE A 143 -2.72 -11.40 1.25
N GLY A 144 -3.80 -10.69 1.59
CA GLY A 144 -4.09 -10.18 2.93
C GLY A 144 -4.22 -8.66 3.05
N LYS A 145 -3.77 -8.10 4.18
CA LYS A 145 -3.87 -6.68 4.53
C LYS A 145 -2.90 -5.81 3.72
N TRP A 146 -3.45 -4.96 2.86
CA TRP A 146 -2.71 -3.87 2.23
C TRP A 146 -2.50 -2.71 3.22
N GLY A 147 -3.60 -2.16 3.75
CA GLY A 147 -3.57 -1.17 4.83
C GLY A 147 -3.47 0.29 4.38
N PHE A 148 -3.81 0.59 3.12
CA PHE A 148 -3.85 1.96 2.56
C PHE A 148 -5.21 2.20 1.92
N GLY A 149 -6.03 3.07 2.53
CA GLY A 149 -7.33 3.47 1.98
C GLY A 149 -7.22 4.43 0.79
N PRO A 150 -8.36 4.83 0.20
CA PRO A 150 -9.74 4.40 0.50
C PRO A 150 -10.09 3.01 -0.09
N GLU A 151 -11.18 2.37 0.38
CA GLU A 151 -11.73 1.10 -0.16
C GLU A 151 -12.36 1.26 -1.56
N ALA A 152 -11.50 1.48 -2.55
CA ALA A 152 -11.86 1.58 -3.96
C ALA A 152 -10.88 0.77 -4.83
N GLY A 153 -11.40 0.14 -5.89
CA GLY A 153 -10.65 -0.81 -6.72
C GLY A 153 -9.73 -0.18 -7.78
N ASP A 154 -9.84 1.14 -7.99
CA ASP A 154 -9.12 1.89 -9.02
C ASP A 154 -8.31 3.07 -8.46
N GLN A 155 -8.13 3.12 -7.15
CA GLN A 155 -7.40 4.19 -6.47
C GLN A 155 -5.87 4.08 -6.68
N PRO A 156 -5.11 5.19 -6.69
CA PRO A 156 -3.68 5.20 -7.07
C PRO A 156 -2.76 4.31 -6.23
N SER A 157 -3.11 4.09 -4.96
CA SER A 157 -2.43 3.23 -4.00
C SER A 157 -2.89 1.78 -4.08
N HIS A 158 -3.85 1.39 -4.94
CA HIS A 158 -4.35 0.02 -5.01
C HIS A 158 -3.18 -0.96 -5.29
N PRO A 159 -3.15 -2.18 -4.72
CA PRO A 159 -2.06 -3.14 -4.96
C PRO A 159 -1.75 -3.34 -6.46
N GLY A 160 -2.79 -3.44 -7.28
CA GLY A 160 -2.72 -3.48 -8.75
C GLY A 160 -2.02 -2.29 -9.40
N ALA A 161 -2.19 -1.09 -8.84
CA ALA A 161 -1.49 0.12 -9.29
C ALA A 161 -0.06 0.20 -8.76
N ARG A 162 0.25 -0.54 -7.68
CA ARG A 162 1.55 -0.60 -7.00
C ARG A 162 2.33 -1.89 -7.29
N GLY A 163 2.10 -2.49 -8.46
CA GLY A 163 2.96 -3.55 -9.01
C GLY A 163 2.55 -4.99 -8.73
N PHE A 164 1.47 -5.23 -8.00
CA PHE A 164 0.94 -6.59 -7.76
C PHE A 164 -0.07 -6.97 -8.85
N GLU A 165 0.22 -8.00 -9.64
CA GLU A 165 -0.68 -8.48 -10.70
C GLU A 165 -1.90 -9.21 -10.16
N GLU A 166 -1.75 -9.88 -9.02
CA GLU A 166 -2.82 -10.52 -8.28
C GLU A 166 -2.89 -9.96 -6.87
N PHE A 167 -4.10 -9.60 -6.45
CA PHE A 167 -4.40 -9.17 -5.10
C PHE A 167 -5.65 -9.88 -4.59
N TYR A 168 -5.57 -10.42 -3.38
CA TYR A 168 -6.74 -10.89 -2.65
C TYR A 168 -6.66 -10.53 -1.17
N GLY A 169 -7.58 -9.69 -0.67
CA GLY A 169 -7.59 -9.31 0.74
C GLY A 169 -8.25 -7.96 1.04
N TYR A 170 -7.65 -7.20 1.96
CA TYR A 170 -8.19 -5.94 2.49
C TYR A 170 -7.41 -4.75 1.94
N ILE A 171 -8.09 -3.71 1.46
CA ILE A 171 -7.44 -2.49 0.96
C ILE A 171 -7.13 -1.56 2.13
N ASP A 172 -8.15 -1.21 2.91
CA ASP A 172 -8.03 -0.27 4.02
C ASP A 172 -7.73 -0.97 5.37
N HIS A 173 -7.40 -0.13 6.34
CA HIS A 173 -7.03 -0.52 7.68
C HIS A 173 -8.22 -1.00 8.54
N GLY A 174 -9.38 -0.36 8.43
CA GLY A 174 -10.54 -0.66 9.26
C GLY A 174 -11.27 -1.94 8.86
N HIS A 175 -11.42 -2.19 7.56
CA HIS A 175 -11.94 -3.43 7.00
C HIS A 175 -11.04 -4.62 7.37
N ALA A 176 -9.72 -4.42 7.42
CA ALA A 176 -8.76 -5.43 7.86
C ALA A 176 -8.95 -5.88 9.32
N HIS A 177 -9.76 -5.20 10.13
CA HIS A 177 -10.13 -5.65 11.49
C HIS A 177 -11.31 -6.64 11.50
N GLN A 178 -11.87 -7.02 10.36
CA GLN A 178 -12.99 -7.96 10.27
C GLN A 178 -12.51 -9.35 9.88
N TYR A 179 -12.49 -10.29 10.83
CA TYR A 179 -12.11 -11.68 10.59
C TYR A 179 -13.18 -12.50 9.84
N TYR A 180 -14.41 -12.03 9.83
CA TYR A 180 -15.55 -12.60 9.11
C TYR A 180 -16.24 -11.52 8.25
N PRO A 181 -15.55 -11.00 7.21
CA PRO A 181 -16.07 -9.91 6.40
C PRO A 181 -17.16 -10.40 5.44
N ALA A 182 -18.03 -9.49 5.00
CA ALA A 182 -19.04 -9.78 3.99
C ALA A 182 -18.46 -9.86 2.55
N TYR A 183 -17.26 -9.31 2.34
CA TYR A 183 -16.55 -9.33 1.07
C TYR A 183 -15.05 -9.17 1.30
N LEU A 184 -14.27 -9.59 0.32
CA LEU A 184 -12.85 -9.23 0.20
C LEU A 184 -12.63 -8.63 -1.18
N TRP A 185 -11.50 -7.95 -1.37
CA TRP A 185 -11.13 -7.49 -2.70
C TRP A 185 -10.38 -8.59 -3.43
N HIS A 186 -10.77 -8.82 -4.67
CA HIS A 186 -10.01 -9.58 -5.63
C HIS A 186 -9.66 -8.65 -6.79
N ASN A 187 -8.39 -8.23 -6.82
CA ASN A 187 -7.95 -7.11 -7.64
C ASN A 187 -8.89 -5.90 -7.43
N GLY A 188 -9.32 -5.25 -8.51
CA GLY A 188 -10.16 -4.06 -8.44
C GLY A 188 -11.65 -4.30 -8.16
N ALA A 189 -12.06 -5.52 -7.78
CA ALA A 189 -13.47 -5.86 -7.55
C ALA A 189 -13.71 -6.41 -6.14
N ARG A 190 -14.87 -6.08 -5.56
CA ARG A 190 -15.34 -6.72 -4.33
C ARG A 190 -15.89 -8.10 -4.67
N GLU A 191 -15.32 -9.11 -4.07
CA GLU A 191 -15.77 -10.50 -4.14
C GLU A 191 -16.54 -10.83 -2.85
N PRO A 192 -17.86 -11.14 -2.92
CA PRO A 192 -18.62 -11.53 -1.75
C PRO A 192 -18.02 -12.76 -1.06
N VAL A 193 -17.97 -12.72 0.26
CA VAL A 193 -17.48 -13.82 1.10
C VAL A 193 -18.68 -14.43 1.81
N ALA A 194 -18.78 -15.76 1.79
CA ALA A 194 -19.89 -16.47 2.41
C ALA A 194 -19.91 -16.22 3.93
N ALA A 195 -21.10 -16.01 4.51
CA ALA A 195 -21.25 -15.75 5.93
C ALA A 195 -20.60 -16.87 6.77
N GLY A 196 -19.85 -16.48 7.80
CA GLY A 196 -19.10 -17.41 8.67
C GLY A 196 -17.76 -17.88 8.11
N THR A 197 -17.35 -17.43 6.91
CA THR A 197 -16.01 -17.72 6.39
C THR A 197 -14.96 -16.92 7.15
N PHE A 198 -13.98 -17.63 7.71
CA PHE A 198 -12.83 -17.01 8.37
C PHE A 198 -11.83 -16.51 7.32
N ALA A 199 -11.67 -15.20 7.20
CA ALA A 199 -10.91 -14.60 6.12
C ALA A 199 -9.42 -15.01 6.07
N PRO A 200 -8.68 -15.16 7.21
CA PRO A 200 -7.30 -15.62 7.15
C PRO A 200 -7.12 -16.98 6.45
N ASP A 201 -8.07 -17.90 6.59
CA ASP A 201 -8.00 -19.21 5.93
C ASP A 201 -8.21 -19.08 4.42
N GLU A 202 -9.16 -18.23 3.99
CA GLU A 202 -9.40 -17.96 2.57
C GLU A 202 -8.20 -17.22 1.93
N ILE A 203 -7.60 -16.27 2.66
CA ILE A 203 -6.39 -15.54 2.22
C ILE A 203 -5.22 -16.50 2.00
N VAL A 204 -4.90 -17.38 2.96
CA VAL A 204 -3.79 -18.33 2.79
C VAL A 204 -4.12 -19.34 1.70
N ARG A 205 -5.37 -19.78 1.56
CA ARG A 205 -5.78 -20.69 0.47
C ARG A 205 -5.51 -20.08 -0.91
N ARG A 206 -5.79 -18.79 -1.10
CA ARG A 206 -5.50 -18.05 -2.34
C ARG A 206 -4.00 -17.89 -2.56
N ALA A 207 -3.24 -17.57 -1.52
CA ALA A 207 -1.78 -17.50 -1.58
C ALA A 207 -1.13 -18.83 -2.00
N LEU A 208 -1.63 -19.95 -1.49
CA LEU A 208 -1.16 -21.29 -1.88
C LEU A 208 -1.54 -21.60 -3.35
N GLY A 209 -2.73 -21.20 -3.78
CA GLY A 209 -3.15 -21.32 -5.19
C GLY A 209 -2.27 -20.52 -6.15
N PHE A 210 -1.78 -19.35 -5.73
CA PHE A 210 -0.81 -18.58 -6.51
C PHE A 210 0.53 -19.31 -6.69
N ILE A 211 1.02 -19.99 -5.64
CA ILE A 211 2.19 -20.87 -5.76
C ILE A 211 1.89 -22.00 -6.75
N ASP A 212 0.72 -22.65 -6.64
CA ASP A 212 0.32 -23.73 -7.54
C ASP A 212 0.32 -23.29 -9.01
N ALA A 213 -0.16 -22.08 -9.29
CA ALA A 213 -0.27 -21.54 -10.64
C ALA A 213 1.09 -21.16 -11.27
N HIS A 214 2.10 -20.85 -10.45
CA HIS A 214 3.32 -20.22 -10.93
C HIS A 214 4.61 -21.00 -10.66
N ALA A 215 4.63 -21.95 -9.73
CA ALA A 215 5.85 -22.69 -9.37
C ALA A 215 6.45 -23.48 -10.55
N ALA A 216 5.61 -24.03 -11.42
CA ALA A 216 6.03 -24.76 -12.62
C ALA A 216 6.34 -23.85 -13.83
N GLY A 217 6.12 -22.54 -13.71
CA GLY A 217 6.31 -21.59 -14.80
C GLY A 217 7.78 -21.22 -15.06
N PRO A 218 8.09 -20.66 -16.24
CA PRO A 218 9.44 -20.17 -16.54
C PRO A 218 9.79 -18.89 -15.76
N ASP A 219 8.76 -18.12 -15.37
CA ASP A 219 8.91 -16.85 -14.68
C ASP A 219 9.05 -17.06 -13.17
N PRO A 220 9.96 -16.34 -12.48
CA PRO A 220 9.97 -16.32 -11.03
C PRO A 220 8.71 -15.60 -10.51
N PHE A 221 8.39 -15.81 -9.23
CA PHE A 221 7.25 -15.15 -8.60
C PHE A 221 7.64 -14.45 -7.31
N LEU A 222 6.88 -13.42 -6.98
CA LEU A 222 6.83 -12.75 -5.70
C LEU A 222 5.50 -13.06 -5.04
N LEU A 223 5.53 -13.72 -3.89
CA LEU A 223 4.38 -13.84 -3.00
C LEU A 223 4.58 -12.91 -1.82
N PHE A 224 3.71 -11.91 -1.67
CA PHE A 224 3.63 -11.08 -0.47
C PHE A 224 2.39 -11.47 0.34
N LEU A 225 2.59 -12.24 1.42
CA LEU A 225 1.53 -12.75 2.28
C LEU A 225 1.48 -11.90 3.55
N THR A 226 0.37 -11.20 3.77
CA THR A 226 0.20 -10.24 4.86
C THR A 226 -1.08 -10.51 5.64
N PRO A 227 -1.21 -11.66 6.32
CA PRO A 227 -2.41 -11.98 7.08
C PRO A 227 -2.64 -10.92 8.17
N THR A 228 -3.88 -10.79 8.63
CA THR A 228 -4.24 -9.91 9.74
C THR A 228 -3.83 -10.49 11.11
N LEU A 229 -3.16 -11.64 11.13
CA LEU A 229 -2.79 -12.34 12.35
C LEU A 229 -1.48 -11.78 12.95
N PRO A 230 -1.37 -11.62 14.29
CA PRO A 230 -2.41 -11.84 15.31
C PRO A 230 -3.18 -10.57 15.77
N HIS A 231 -3.31 -9.54 14.92
CA HIS A 231 -3.95 -8.26 15.25
C HIS A 231 -5.36 -8.41 15.82
N ALA A 232 -5.76 -7.48 16.70
CA ALA A 232 -7.10 -7.39 17.25
C ALA A 232 -8.20 -7.19 16.18
N PRO A 233 -9.46 -7.62 16.43
CA PRO A 233 -9.91 -8.37 17.59
C PRO A 233 -9.36 -9.80 17.59
N SER A 234 -9.19 -10.38 18.78
CA SER A 234 -8.75 -11.78 18.90
C SER A 234 -9.92 -12.73 18.64
N GLU A 235 -10.17 -12.98 17.35
CA GLU A 235 -11.22 -13.84 16.84
C GLU A 235 -10.62 -15.01 16.06
N VAL A 236 -11.05 -16.22 16.42
CA VAL A 236 -10.69 -17.48 15.76
C VAL A 236 -11.88 -18.43 15.77
N PRO A 237 -12.00 -19.36 14.81
CA PRO A 237 -13.03 -20.40 14.84
C PRO A 237 -12.87 -21.36 16.03
N ASP A 238 -11.63 -21.65 16.42
CA ASP A 238 -11.28 -22.55 17.53
C ASP A 238 -10.00 -22.05 18.23
N VAL A 239 -10.00 -22.11 19.57
CA VAL A 239 -8.84 -21.79 20.41
C VAL A 239 -7.93 -23.01 20.64
N GLY A 240 -8.36 -24.21 20.23
CA GLY A 240 -7.56 -25.42 20.15
C GLY A 240 -6.87 -25.78 21.46
N ALA A 241 -5.54 -25.92 21.41
CA ALA A 241 -4.70 -26.33 22.54
C ALA A 241 -4.81 -25.40 23.76
N TYR A 242 -5.32 -24.18 23.59
CA TYR A 242 -5.44 -23.19 24.67
C TYR A 242 -6.79 -23.23 25.40
N ALA A 243 -7.73 -24.08 24.98
CA ALA A 243 -9.08 -24.16 25.55
C ALA A 243 -9.09 -24.39 27.06
N SER A 244 -8.19 -25.25 27.57
CA SER A 244 -8.09 -25.65 28.98
C SER A 244 -7.27 -24.69 29.84
N THR A 245 -6.65 -23.66 29.26
CA THR A 245 -5.88 -22.67 30.03
C THR A 245 -6.81 -21.82 30.89
N SER A 246 -6.27 -21.24 31.96
CA SER A 246 -6.99 -20.29 32.82
C SER A 246 -7.08 -18.87 32.24
N TRP A 247 -6.56 -18.65 31.02
CA TRP A 247 -6.50 -17.34 30.39
C TRP A 247 -7.88 -16.81 30.03
N THR A 248 -7.98 -15.48 29.85
CA THR A 248 -9.18 -14.85 29.28
C THR A 248 -9.42 -15.35 27.85
N GLN A 249 -10.67 -15.24 27.37
CA GLN A 249 -10.99 -15.65 26.00
C GLN A 249 -10.15 -14.92 24.94
N ALA A 250 -9.92 -13.61 25.11
CA ALA A 250 -9.07 -12.83 24.22
C ALA A 250 -7.64 -13.38 24.16
N ASN A 251 -7.05 -13.72 25.32
CA ASN A 251 -5.71 -14.30 25.40
C ASN A 251 -5.65 -15.71 24.75
N LYS A 252 -6.67 -16.55 24.97
CA LYS A 252 -6.76 -17.87 24.30
C LYS A 252 -6.84 -17.72 22.78
N ALA A 253 -7.66 -16.80 22.30
CA ALA A 253 -7.82 -16.54 20.88
C ALA A 253 -6.55 -15.95 20.25
N HIS A 254 -5.88 -15.01 20.92
CA HIS A 254 -4.62 -14.44 20.44
C HIS A 254 -3.51 -15.50 20.33
N ALA A 255 -3.35 -16.34 21.36
CA ALA A 255 -2.41 -17.47 21.29
C ALA A 255 -2.75 -18.44 20.14
N ALA A 256 -4.05 -18.68 19.90
CA ALA A 256 -4.50 -19.48 18.76
C ALA A 256 -4.24 -18.80 17.41
N GLN A 257 -4.36 -17.47 17.31
CA GLN A 257 -4.02 -16.70 16.10
C GLN A 257 -2.54 -16.82 15.76
N ILE A 258 -1.64 -16.77 16.75
CA ILE A 258 -0.21 -16.95 16.56
C ILE A 258 0.11 -18.39 16.11
N SER A 259 -0.48 -19.40 16.75
CA SER A 259 -0.32 -20.81 16.32
C SER A 259 -0.91 -21.08 14.93
N LEU A 260 -1.97 -20.37 14.55
CA LEU A 260 -2.51 -20.45 13.19
C LEU A 260 -1.57 -19.80 12.19
N LEU A 261 -1.02 -18.61 12.48
CA LEU A 261 -0.01 -17.96 11.65
C LEU A 261 1.20 -18.88 11.42
N ASP A 262 1.67 -19.56 12.46
CA ASP A 262 2.71 -20.59 12.38
C ASP A 262 2.36 -21.70 11.38
N ALA A 263 1.15 -22.28 11.51
CA ALA A 263 0.67 -23.31 10.61
C ALA A 263 0.55 -22.81 9.16
N GLN A 264 0.09 -21.58 8.95
CA GLN A 264 -0.04 -20.95 7.63
C GLN A 264 1.33 -20.73 6.96
N VAL A 265 2.33 -20.25 7.72
CA VAL A 265 3.72 -20.17 7.23
C VAL A 265 4.25 -21.55 6.89
N GLY A 266 3.97 -22.54 7.74
CA GLY A 266 4.30 -23.93 7.49
C GLY A 266 3.73 -24.46 6.18
N ALA A 267 2.47 -24.17 5.90
CA ALA A 267 1.78 -24.59 4.67
C ALA A 267 2.39 -23.96 3.41
N VAL A 268 2.85 -22.70 3.48
CA VAL A 268 3.59 -22.06 2.38
C VAL A 268 4.89 -22.82 2.09
N VAL A 269 5.69 -23.11 3.12
CA VAL A 269 6.95 -23.85 2.98
C VAL A 269 6.71 -25.26 2.42
N ASP A 270 5.72 -25.97 2.97
CA ASP A 270 5.35 -27.31 2.49
C ASP A 270 4.90 -27.27 1.03
N ARG A 271 4.20 -26.20 0.61
CA ARG A 271 3.77 -26.05 -0.78
C ARG A 271 4.94 -25.79 -1.73
N LEU A 272 5.89 -24.95 -1.34
CA LEU A 272 7.12 -24.73 -2.11
C LEU A 272 7.92 -26.02 -2.27
N ALA A 273 8.01 -26.83 -1.22
CA ALA A 273 8.67 -28.14 -1.26
C ALA A 273 7.92 -29.13 -2.16
N ALA A 274 6.58 -29.19 -2.07
CA ALA A 274 5.75 -30.06 -2.90
C ALA A 274 5.88 -29.78 -4.40
N HIS A 275 6.06 -28.51 -4.77
CA HIS A 275 6.33 -28.10 -6.16
C HIS A 275 7.81 -28.21 -6.57
N GLY A 276 8.70 -28.63 -5.67
CA GLY A 276 10.13 -28.76 -5.96
C GLY A 276 10.86 -27.43 -6.18
N VAL A 277 10.31 -26.31 -5.71
CA VAL A 277 10.89 -24.96 -5.90
C VAL A 277 11.54 -24.39 -4.64
N ALA A 278 11.57 -25.15 -3.54
CA ALA A 278 12.15 -24.73 -2.26
C ALA A 278 13.59 -24.19 -2.37
N GLU A 279 14.50 -24.92 -3.02
CA GLU A 279 15.92 -24.51 -3.18
C GLU A 279 16.10 -23.29 -4.11
N ARG A 280 15.07 -22.94 -4.88
CA ARG A 280 15.01 -21.76 -5.74
C ARG A 280 14.19 -20.63 -5.11
N THR A 281 13.80 -20.74 -3.85
CA THR A 281 12.96 -19.73 -3.18
C THR A 281 13.69 -19.11 -1.99
N VAL A 282 13.57 -17.80 -1.85
CA VAL A 282 13.94 -17.07 -0.61
C VAL A 282 12.66 -16.68 0.10
N VAL A 283 12.50 -17.15 1.34
CA VAL A 283 11.39 -16.81 2.24
C VAL A 283 11.91 -15.83 3.29
N LEU A 284 11.24 -14.69 3.44
CA LEU A 284 11.43 -13.73 4.53
C LEU A 284 10.15 -13.69 5.36
N PHE A 285 10.27 -13.90 6.67
CA PHE A 285 9.16 -13.75 7.62
C PHE A 285 9.49 -12.63 8.61
N ALA A 286 8.57 -11.68 8.82
CA ALA A 286 8.72 -10.60 9.79
C ALA A 286 7.38 -10.15 10.39
N SER A 287 7.41 -9.20 11.34
CA SER A 287 6.25 -8.47 11.85
C SER A 287 6.30 -6.99 11.44
N ASP A 288 5.15 -6.36 11.25
CA ASP A 288 5.08 -4.94 10.88
C ASP A 288 5.35 -3.97 12.05
N ASN A 289 5.14 -4.39 13.30
CA ASN A 289 5.50 -3.66 14.52
C ASN A 289 5.48 -4.59 15.75
N GLY A 290 5.76 -4.03 16.93
CA GLY A 290 5.66 -4.72 18.22
C GLY A 290 4.24 -5.17 18.59
N PRO A 291 4.08 -5.85 19.75
CA PRO A 291 2.83 -6.50 20.14
C PRO A 291 1.77 -5.50 20.60
N HIS A 292 0.52 -5.91 20.47
CA HIS A 292 -0.66 -5.10 20.77
C HIS A 292 -1.34 -5.53 22.10
N GLU A 293 -2.22 -4.68 22.63
CA GLU A 293 -3.09 -5.01 23.77
C GLU A 293 -4.58 -4.76 23.49
N GLU A 294 -4.88 -4.24 22.30
CA GLU A 294 -6.23 -4.02 21.78
C GLU A 294 -7.07 -5.30 21.87
N GLY A 295 -8.37 -5.15 22.14
CA GLY A 295 -9.28 -6.30 22.24
C GLY A 295 -9.14 -7.12 23.53
N GLY A 296 -8.37 -6.67 24.52
CA GLY A 296 -8.28 -7.31 25.85
C GLY A 296 -7.17 -8.36 25.96
N VAL A 297 -6.23 -8.37 25.01
CA VAL A 297 -5.01 -9.18 25.08
C VAL A 297 -4.05 -8.60 26.12
N ASN A 298 -3.37 -9.47 26.85
CA ASN A 298 -2.30 -9.10 27.77
C ASN A 298 -0.94 -9.55 27.20
N PRO A 299 -0.16 -8.69 26.52
CA PRO A 299 1.12 -9.07 25.95
C PRO A 299 2.15 -9.55 27.00
N ASP A 300 2.09 -9.04 28.23
CA ASP A 300 3.01 -9.45 29.31
C ASP A 300 2.75 -10.88 29.79
N LEU A 301 1.52 -11.39 29.65
CA LEU A 301 1.20 -12.78 30.00
C LEU A 301 2.07 -13.75 29.20
N PHE A 302 2.32 -13.39 27.94
CA PHE A 302 3.05 -14.19 26.96
C PHE A 302 4.52 -13.79 26.85
N ASP A 303 5.01 -12.80 27.59
CA ASP A 303 6.35 -12.24 27.39
C ASP A 303 6.57 -11.80 25.92
N ALA A 304 5.54 -11.18 25.32
CA ALA A 304 5.48 -10.89 23.87
C ALA A 304 6.61 -9.97 23.36
N ASN A 305 7.25 -9.22 24.26
CA ASN A 305 8.41 -8.38 23.94
C ASN A 305 9.75 -9.00 24.35
N GLY A 306 9.74 -10.13 25.07
CA GLY A 306 10.92 -10.65 25.75
C GLY A 306 11.59 -9.57 26.62
N PRO A 307 12.92 -9.36 26.50
CA PRO A 307 13.65 -8.40 27.34
C PRO A 307 13.44 -6.93 26.94
N LEU A 308 12.63 -6.65 25.90
CA LEU A 308 12.52 -5.32 25.30
C LEU A 308 11.41 -4.49 25.96
N ARG A 309 11.58 -3.17 25.98
CA ARG A 309 10.61 -2.23 26.57
C ARG A 309 9.67 -1.64 25.52
N GLY A 310 8.40 -1.45 25.90
CA GLY A 310 7.39 -0.81 25.06
C GLY A 310 6.59 -1.79 24.21
N TYR A 311 5.53 -1.30 23.57
CA TYR A 311 4.58 -2.07 22.78
C TYR A 311 4.33 -1.37 21.45
N LYS A 312 3.39 -1.86 20.63
CA LYS A 312 2.84 -1.10 19.50
C LYS A 312 2.58 0.36 19.91
N ARG A 313 2.98 1.29 19.05
CA ARG A 313 3.03 2.76 19.22
C ARG A 313 4.22 3.32 20.01
N ASN A 314 5.01 2.54 20.74
CA ASN A 314 6.22 3.06 21.38
C ASN A 314 7.41 3.07 20.43
N LEU A 315 8.32 4.05 20.55
CA LEU A 315 9.57 4.07 19.78
C LEU A 315 10.77 3.38 20.49
N TYR A 316 10.50 2.82 21.67
CA TYR A 316 11.38 1.87 22.38
C TYR A 316 11.50 0.55 21.62
N GLU A 317 12.50 -0.27 21.96
CA GLU A 317 12.84 -1.52 21.26
C GLU A 317 11.64 -2.46 21.13
N GLY A 318 10.78 -2.61 22.14
CA GLY A 318 9.60 -3.50 22.07
C GLY A 318 8.53 -3.04 21.07
N GLY A 319 8.50 -1.76 20.69
CA GLY A 319 7.57 -1.25 19.68
C GLY A 319 8.09 -1.35 18.24
N VAL A 320 9.42 -1.41 18.04
CA VAL A 320 10.04 -1.35 16.70
C VAL A 320 11.00 -2.50 16.38
N ARG A 321 11.49 -3.26 17.34
CA ARG A 321 12.32 -4.46 17.11
C ARG A 321 11.41 -5.67 17.02
N VAL A 322 11.51 -6.38 15.91
CA VAL A 322 10.55 -7.42 15.49
C VAL A 322 11.29 -8.70 15.13
N PRO A 323 10.63 -9.88 15.15
CA PRO A 323 11.29 -11.09 14.65
C PRO A 323 11.50 -10.94 13.14
N LEU A 324 12.65 -11.41 12.64
CA LEU A 324 12.92 -11.59 11.21
C LEU A 324 13.64 -12.92 10.98
N ILE A 325 13.09 -13.76 10.12
CA ILE A 325 13.66 -15.05 9.74
C ILE A 325 13.80 -15.08 8.22
N ALA A 326 14.98 -15.49 7.74
CA ALA A 326 15.21 -15.75 6.32
C ALA A 326 15.51 -17.23 6.09
N TRP A 327 14.88 -17.85 5.11
CA TRP A 327 15.04 -19.25 4.77
C TRP A 327 15.19 -19.44 3.26
N ALA A 328 16.22 -20.17 2.85
CA ALA A 328 16.51 -20.48 1.46
C ALA A 328 17.48 -21.67 1.41
N PRO A 329 16.99 -22.92 1.36
CA PRO A 329 17.83 -24.11 1.35
C PRO A 329 18.87 -24.04 0.23
N GLY A 330 20.13 -24.36 0.56
CA GLY A 330 21.26 -24.28 -0.37
C GLY A 330 21.81 -22.87 -0.62
N ARG A 331 21.14 -21.80 -0.15
CA ARG A 331 21.62 -20.41 -0.25
C ARG A 331 21.95 -19.79 1.10
N ILE A 332 21.15 -20.09 2.12
CA ILE A 332 21.34 -19.64 3.51
C ILE A 332 21.87 -20.82 4.31
N ALA A 333 22.92 -20.59 5.10
CA ALA A 333 23.45 -21.58 6.02
C ALA A 333 22.47 -21.80 7.20
N PRO A 334 22.06 -23.04 7.49
CA PRO A 334 21.07 -23.32 8.52
C PRO A 334 21.59 -23.02 9.92
N GLY A 335 20.69 -22.62 10.82
CA GLY A 335 20.97 -22.39 12.24
C GLY A 335 21.84 -21.16 12.51
N THR A 336 21.95 -20.25 11.55
CA THR A 336 22.77 -19.05 11.69
C THR A 336 21.99 -17.91 12.34
N THR A 337 22.71 -16.98 12.96
CA THR A 337 22.12 -15.78 13.57
C THR A 337 22.87 -14.53 13.11
N SER A 338 22.13 -13.47 12.77
CA SER A 338 22.66 -12.15 12.45
C SER A 338 22.29 -11.15 13.54
N THR A 339 23.28 -10.40 14.02
CA THR A 339 23.13 -9.26 14.94
C THR A 339 23.26 -7.91 14.23
N ARG A 340 23.34 -7.90 12.88
CA ARG A 340 23.39 -6.67 12.09
C ARG A 340 22.05 -5.93 12.24
N PRO A 341 22.05 -4.63 12.62
CA PRO A 341 20.85 -3.81 12.57
C PRO A 341 20.25 -3.84 11.16
N THR A 342 19.05 -4.40 11.04
CA THR A 342 18.40 -4.67 9.76
C THR A 342 16.98 -4.10 9.78
N PRO A 343 16.77 -2.84 9.36
CA PRO A 343 15.44 -2.27 9.23
C PRO A 343 14.66 -2.91 8.07
N LEU A 344 13.34 -2.99 8.20
CA LEU A 344 12.47 -3.58 7.17
C LEU A 344 12.38 -2.74 5.89
N TYR A 345 12.79 -1.47 5.90
CA TYR A 345 12.99 -0.70 4.66
C TYR A 345 14.21 -1.17 3.83
N ASP A 346 15.01 -2.12 4.32
CA ASP A 346 16.04 -2.81 3.52
C ASP A 346 15.46 -3.87 2.57
N VAL A 347 14.19 -4.25 2.74
CA VAL A 347 13.56 -5.30 1.94
C VAL A 347 13.58 -4.94 0.45
N LEU A 348 13.14 -3.74 0.04
CA LEU A 348 13.13 -3.35 -1.37
C LEU A 348 14.51 -3.53 -2.06
N PRO A 349 15.60 -2.89 -1.59
CA PRO A 349 16.90 -3.05 -2.25
C PRO A 349 17.44 -4.47 -2.17
N THR A 350 17.12 -5.23 -1.11
CA THR A 350 17.49 -6.65 -0.99
C THR A 350 16.81 -7.51 -2.07
N LEU A 351 15.49 -7.36 -2.24
CA LEU A 351 14.75 -8.10 -3.26
C LEU A 351 15.17 -7.70 -4.67
N ALA A 352 15.45 -6.41 -4.90
CA ALA A 352 15.98 -5.93 -6.17
C ALA A 352 17.32 -6.61 -6.51
N GLU A 353 18.26 -6.67 -5.56
CA GLU A 353 19.56 -7.32 -5.76
C GLU A 353 19.41 -8.82 -6.06
N LEU A 354 18.57 -9.54 -5.29
CA LEU A 354 18.31 -10.97 -5.51
C LEU A 354 17.71 -11.25 -6.91
N ALA A 355 16.90 -10.33 -7.44
CA ALA A 355 16.33 -10.40 -8.78
C ALA A 355 17.27 -9.91 -9.91
N GLY A 356 18.46 -9.41 -9.55
CA GLY A 356 19.38 -8.77 -10.48
C GLY A 356 18.86 -7.44 -11.05
N ALA A 357 18.00 -6.73 -10.30
CA ALA A 357 17.51 -5.39 -10.60
C ALA A 357 18.30 -4.32 -9.83
N PRO A 358 18.55 -3.13 -10.41
CA PRO A 358 18.97 -1.97 -9.64
C PRO A 358 17.78 -1.47 -8.81
N ALA A 359 18.04 -1.18 -7.53
CA ALA A 359 17.09 -0.45 -6.71
C ALA A 359 16.88 0.98 -7.26
N PRO A 360 15.71 1.60 -6.99
CA PRO A 360 15.54 3.04 -7.17
C PRO A 360 16.61 3.80 -6.38
N ALA A 361 17.09 4.92 -6.92
CA ALA A 361 18.22 5.65 -6.35
C ALA A 361 17.82 6.63 -5.22
N ASP A 362 16.54 6.71 -4.90
CA ASP A 362 15.91 7.58 -3.91
C ASP A 362 15.33 6.79 -2.73
N VAL A 363 15.92 5.64 -2.39
CA VAL A 363 15.53 4.84 -1.21
C VAL A 363 16.57 4.98 -0.10
N ASP A 364 16.12 4.84 1.15
CA ASP A 364 16.99 4.87 2.34
C ASP A 364 17.57 3.49 2.65
N GLY A 365 16.87 2.43 2.24
CA GLY A 365 17.26 1.05 2.49
C GLY A 365 18.59 0.64 1.85
N LEU A 366 19.25 -0.30 2.49
CA LEU A 366 20.51 -0.89 2.07
C LEU A 366 20.37 -2.40 1.96
N SER A 367 20.77 -2.97 0.82
CA SER A 367 20.58 -4.41 0.59
C SER A 367 21.26 -5.27 1.67
N ALA A 368 20.53 -6.28 2.14
CA ALA A 368 20.98 -7.31 3.07
C ALA A 368 21.28 -8.64 2.37
N ALA A 369 21.28 -8.69 1.03
CA ALA A 369 21.47 -9.94 0.27
C ALA A 369 22.81 -10.64 0.61
N ALA A 370 23.88 -9.88 0.82
CA ALA A 370 25.17 -10.42 1.25
C ALA A 370 25.11 -11.11 2.62
N VAL A 371 24.23 -10.65 3.53
CA VAL A 371 24.01 -11.34 4.82
C VAL A 371 23.36 -12.70 4.60
N LEU A 372 22.37 -12.78 3.71
CA LEU A 372 21.69 -14.03 3.37
C LEU A 372 22.68 -15.06 2.79
N GLY A 373 23.62 -14.60 1.97
CA GLY A 373 24.68 -15.44 1.39
C GLY A 373 25.85 -15.77 2.32
N GLY A 374 25.78 -15.44 3.62
CA GLY A 374 26.87 -15.70 4.59
C GLY A 374 28.08 -14.76 4.49
N ALA A 375 27.99 -13.70 3.68
CA ALA A 375 29.03 -12.70 3.46
C ALA A 375 28.69 -11.37 4.16
N ALA A 376 28.24 -11.42 5.41
CA ALA A 376 27.73 -10.25 6.15
C ALA A 376 28.72 -9.07 6.22
N ALA A 377 30.03 -9.33 6.19
CA ALA A 377 31.06 -8.29 6.16
C ALA A 377 31.07 -7.44 4.86
N LEU A 378 30.46 -7.94 3.78
CA LEU A 378 30.29 -7.22 2.51
C LEU A 378 28.98 -6.43 2.46
N ALA A 379 28.07 -6.65 3.40
CA ALA A 379 26.80 -5.95 3.42
C ALA A 379 27.00 -4.47 3.83
N PRO A 380 26.43 -3.51 3.09
CA PRO A 380 26.49 -2.10 3.46
C PRO A 380 25.87 -1.87 4.85
N LEU A 381 26.37 -0.90 5.62
CA LEU A 381 25.83 -0.56 6.93
C LEU A 381 25.16 0.79 6.89
N HIS A 382 24.01 0.89 7.57
CA HIS A 382 23.39 2.17 7.87
C HIS A 382 24.29 2.97 8.79
N ASP A 383 24.49 4.25 8.47
CA ASP A 383 25.16 5.18 9.39
C ASP A 383 24.28 5.45 10.63
N HIS A 384 22.96 5.48 10.47
CA HIS A 384 21.97 5.46 11.55
C HIS A 384 20.60 4.98 11.04
N LEU A 385 19.74 4.55 11.96
CA LEU A 385 18.32 4.24 11.71
C LEU A 385 17.44 5.34 12.29
N TYR A 386 16.31 5.67 11.65
CA TYR A 386 15.39 6.73 12.06
C TYR A 386 13.94 6.24 12.16
N TRP A 387 13.22 6.74 13.17
CA TRP A 387 11.78 6.55 13.34
C TRP A 387 11.08 7.84 13.72
N TYR A 388 9.87 8.02 13.21
CA TYR A 388 8.93 9.08 13.55
C TYR A 388 7.58 8.49 13.98
N ARG A 389 6.93 9.15 14.93
CA ARG A 389 5.56 8.84 15.36
C ARG A 389 4.78 10.12 15.61
N ASP A 390 3.59 10.19 15.03
CA ASP A 390 2.53 11.14 15.40
C ASP A 390 1.19 10.42 15.49
N GLU A 391 1.04 9.62 16.54
CA GLU A 391 -0.15 8.78 16.76
C GLU A 391 -1.07 9.39 17.83
N GLN A 392 -2.38 9.38 17.55
CA GLN A 392 -3.43 9.84 18.45
C GLN A 392 -4.05 8.69 19.24
N GLY A 393 -4.13 7.52 18.62
CA GLY A 393 -4.51 6.29 19.27
C GLY A 393 -3.49 5.94 20.34
N VAL A 394 -3.97 5.55 21.53
CA VAL A 394 -3.09 5.10 22.61
C VAL A 394 -3.80 4.01 23.41
N THR A 395 -3.01 3.09 23.93
CA THR A 395 -3.46 2.04 24.84
C THR A 395 -2.79 2.24 26.21
N GLY A 396 -3.34 1.63 27.26
CA GLY A 396 -2.90 1.89 28.64
C GLY A 396 -1.43 1.55 28.89
N ARG A 397 -0.94 0.41 28.37
CA ARG A 397 0.45 0.00 28.51
C ARG A 397 1.38 0.83 27.64
N ALA A 398 0.97 1.17 26.42
CA ALA A 398 1.78 2.03 25.55
C ALA A 398 2.00 3.42 26.18
N ASP A 399 0.96 4.02 26.77
CA ASP A 399 1.09 5.31 27.47
C ASP A 399 1.94 5.20 28.74
N ALA A 400 1.74 4.14 29.52
CA ALA A 400 2.54 3.89 30.71
C ALA A 400 4.03 3.70 30.38
N ALA A 401 4.35 2.95 29.32
CA ALA A 401 5.72 2.73 28.86
C ALA A 401 6.41 4.06 28.45
N ASP A 402 5.66 4.98 27.86
CA ASP A 402 6.13 6.34 27.52
C ASP A 402 6.10 7.31 28.71
N GLY A 403 5.56 6.94 29.87
CA GLY A 403 5.39 7.84 31.01
C GLY A 403 4.36 8.94 30.76
N GLY A 404 3.23 8.61 30.14
CA GLY A 404 2.13 9.54 29.84
C GLY A 404 2.35 10.40 28.59
N ARG A 405 3.24 9.98 27.68
CA ARG A 405 3.70 10.76 26.52
C ARG A 405 3.36 10.11 25.18
N ALA A 406 2.59 9.02 25.14
CA ALA A 406 2.38 8.28 23.90
C ALA A 406 1.59 9.06 22.83
N LYS A 407 0.82 10.06 23.23
CA LYS A 407 0.13 11.00 22.30
C LYS A 407 1.00 12.16 21.83
N ARG A 408 2.24 12.27 22.29
CA ARG A 408 3.17 13.30 21.81
C ARG A 408 3.82 12.84 20.52
N VAL A 409 4.15 13.80 19.66
CA VAL A 409 5.08 13.55 18.56
C VAL A 409 6.38 13.04 19.15
N ALA A 410 6.88 11.94 18.61
CA ALA A 410 8.12 11.33 19.03
C ALA A 410 9.00 11.00 17.84
N GLU A 411 10.30 11.04 18.06
CA GLU A 411 11.29 10.59 17.10
C GLU A 411 12.32 9.71 17.81
N ALA A 412 12.92 8.78 17.09
CA ALA A 412 13.97 7.93 17.61
C ALA A 412 15.07 7.71 16.57
N VAL A 413 16.30 7.50 17.06
CA VAL A 413 17.46 7.23 16.24
C VAL A 413 18.31 6.14 16.87
N ARG A 414 18.80 5.19 16.06
CA ARG A 414 19.80 4.19 16.49
C ARG A 414 21.07 4.39 15.70
N LYS A 415 22.20 4.52 16.39
CA LYS A 415 23.54 4.53 15.80
C LYS A 415 24.47 3.66 16.64
N ASP A 416 25.06 2.65 16.02
CA ASP A 416 25.92 1.67 16.69
C ASP A 416 25.22 1.07 17.92
N ARG A 417 25.80 1.27 19.12
CA ARG A 417 25.26 0.85 20.42
C ARG A 417 24.22 1.82 20.99
N TRP A 418 24.16 3.05 20.49
CA TRP A 418 23.33 4.10 21.07
C TRP A 418 21.95 4.13 20.43
N LYS A 419 20.93 4.26 21.27
CA LYS A 419 19.56 4.52 20.87
C LYS A 419 19.07 5.75 21.63
N ALA A 420 18.46 6.68 20.92
CA ALA A 420 17.80 7.81 21.53
C ALA A 420 16.32 7.83 21.15
N VAL A 421 15.49 8.29 22.09
CA VAL A 421 14.08 8.59 21.90
C VAL A 421 13.84 10.00 22.41
N ARG A 422 13.10 10.81 21.64
CA ARG A 422 12.72 12.15 22.06
C ARG A 422 11.25 12.43 21.86
N PHE A 423 10.67 13.19 22.80
CA PHE A 423 9.26 13.58 22.79
C PHE A 423 9.13 15.09 22.70
N ALA A 424 8.36 15.57 21.72
CA ALA A 424 8.11 16.99 21.51
C ALA A 424 7.33 17.59 22.70
N PRO A 425 7.51 18.88 23.01
CA PRO A 425 6.51 19.59 23.80
C PRO A 425 5.21 19.69 22.98
N ALA A 426 4.07 19.40 23.61
CA ALA A 426 2.78 19.26 22.90
C ALA A 426 2.89 18.27 21.72
N ARG A 427 2.38 18.64 20.53
CA ARG A 427 2.50 17.88 19.27
C ARG A 427 3.20 18.69 18.19
N ASP A 428 4.16 19.52 18.58
CA ASP A 428 4.90 20.41 17.68
C ASP A 428 6.33 19.90 17.42
N ARG A 429 6.54 19.30 16.24
CA ARG A 429 7.86 18.83 15.80
C ARG A 429 8.86 19.98 15.54
N THR A 430 8.35 21.18 15.33
CA THR A 430 9.17 22.37 15.04
C THR A 430 9.72 23.03 16.29
N ALA A 431 9.28 22.59 17.47
CA ALA A 431 9.76 23.09 18.75
C ALA A 431 11.30 22.99 18.87
N PRO A 432 11.96 23.98 19.51
CA PRO A 432 13.41 23.97 19.73
C PRO A 432 13.87 22.73 20.48
N ASP A 433 15.02 22.16 20.11
CA ASP A 433 15.54 20.90 20.68
C ASP A 433 15.63 20.90 22.22
N ALA A 434 15.95 22.05 22.82
CA ALA A 434 16.02 22.20 24.29
C ALA A 434 14.68 21.97 25.02
N GLN A 435 13.55 22.01 24.30
CA GLN A 435 12.22 21.75 24.86
C GLN A 435 11.79 20.29 24.68
N TRP A 436 12.49 19.52 23.84
CA TRP A 436 12.22 18.10 23.69
C TRP A 436 12.70 17.35 24.92
N ARG A 437 11.90 16.38 25.37
CA ARG A 437 12.38 15.43 26.38
C ARG A 437 13.16 14.33 25.67
N PHE A 438 14.48 14.36 25.83
CA PHE A 438 15.42 13.42 25.23
C PHE A 438 15.82 12.33 26.23
N GLU A 439 15.90 11.10 25.76
CA GLU A 439 16.35 9.92 26.50
C GLU A 439 17.41 9.18 25.66
N LEU A 440 18.45 8.66 26.31
CA LEU A 440 19.56 7.97 25.65
C LEU A 440 19.84 6.64 26.33
N TYR A 441 19.97 5.58 25.53
CA TYR A 441 20.20 4.21 25.98
C TYR A 441 21.39 3.58 25.26
N ASP A 442 22.09 2.71 25.98
CA ASP A 442 23.17 1.88 25.46
C ASP A 442 22.67 0.45 25.26
N LEU A 443 22.21 0.12 24.05
CA LEU A 443 21.57 -1.15 23.73
C LEU A 443 22.49 -2.37 23.92
N ALA A 444 23.81 -2.17 23.95
CA ALA A 444 24.75 -3.27 24.20
C ALA A 444 24.73 -3.73 25.66
N ALA A 445 24.41 -2.83 26.59
CA ALA A 445 24.35 -3.11 28.02
C ALA A 445 22.91 -3.15 28.57
N ASP A 446 21.98 -2.48 27.89
CA ASP A 446 20.61 -2.24 28.33
C ASP A 446 19.63 -2.34 27.14
N PRO A 447 19.39 -3.55 26.59
CA PRO A 447 18.43 -3.74 25.50
C PRO A 447 16.97 -3.47 25.93
N GLY A 448 16.71 -3.40 27.24
CA GLY A 448 15.42 -3.07 27.81
C GLY A 448 15.22 -1.57 28.07
N GLU A 449 16.16 -0.71 27.72
CA GLU A 449 16.07 0.75 27.82
C GLU A 449 15.59 1.24 29.20
N GLN A 450 16.20 0.68 30.26
CA GLN A 450 15.87 0.94 31.66
C GLN A 450 16.64 2.12 32.25
N ARG A 451 17.84 2.41 31.75
CA ARG A 451 18.75 3.42 32.29
C ARG A 451 18.99 4.54 31.29
N ASP A 452 18.34 5.68 31.52
CA ASP A 452 18.61 6.90 30.75
C ASP A 452 20.01 7.45 31.07
N LEU A 453 20.82 7.59 30.03
CA LEU A 453 22.21 8.03 30.05
C LEU A 453 22.42 9.43 29.44
N ALA A 454 21.34 10.14 29.07
CA ALA A 454 21.43 11.40 28.34
C ALA A 454 22.24 12.46 29.10
N ALA A 455 21.97 12.63 30.40
CA ALA A 455 22.65 13.60 31.25
C ALA A 455 24.16 13.35 31.37
N ALA A 456 24.59 12.09 31.29
CA ALA A 456 25.99 11.71 31.39
C ALA A 456 26.74 11.77 30.05
N ASN A 457 26.04 11.89 28.92
CA ASN A 457 26.62 11.81 27.58
C ASN A 457 26.16 12.94 26.65
N PRO A 458 26.37 14.22 27.00
CA PRO A 458 25.85 15.35 26.24
C PRO A 458 26.37 15.44 24.80
N ALA A 459 27.60 14.97 24.55
CA ALA A 459 28.16 14.93 23.19
C ALA A 459 27.42 13.93 22.29
N VAL A 460 27.02 12.77 22.83
CA VAL A 460 26.23 11.77 22.11
C VAL A 460 24.83 12.29 21.84
N VAL A 461 24.21 12.95 22.84
CA VAL A 461 22.91 13.60 22.67
C VAL A 461 22.94 14.64 21.54
N ALA A 462 23.99 15.46 21.47
CA ALA A 462 24.14 16.47 20.42
C ALA A 462 24.28 15.83 19.02
N ASP A 463 25.12 14.80 18.86
CA ASP A 463 25.27 14.07 17.58
C ASP A 463 23.96 13.43 17.12
N LEU A 464 23.29 12.69 18.01
CA LEU A 464 22.02 12.02 17.70
C LEU A 464 20.89 13.01 17.42
N THR A 465 20.87 14.17 18.10
CA THR A 465 19.94 15.25 17.79
C THR A 465 20.14 15.82 16.38
N ALA A 466 21.39 16.03 15.98
CA ALA A 466 21.71 16.50 14.62
C ALA A 466 21.25 15.49 13.56
N ARG A 467 21.44 14.19 13.82
CA ARG A 467 21.00 13.10 12.93
C ARG A 467 19.48 13.06 12.81
N LEU A 468 18.74 13.09 13.92
CA LEU A 468 17.28 13.17 13.94
C LEU A 468 16.75 14.34 13.08
N ARG A 469 17.38 15.51 13.16
CA ARG A 469 17.01 16.66 12.33
C ARG A 469 17.32 16.44 10.85
N ALA A 470 18.45 15.80 10.52
CA ALA A 470 18.87 15.55 9.15
C ALA A 470 18.07 14.43 8.45
N SER A 471 17.54 13.44 9.20
CA SER A 471 16.72 12.36 8.63
C SER A 471 15.32 12.80 8.23
N TRP A 472 14.87 13.99 8.65
CA TRP A 472 13.52 14.47 8.35
C TRP A 472 13.49 15.36 7.11
N ALA A 473 12.55 15.07 6.20
CA ALA A 473 12.19 15.97 5.11
C ALA A 473 10.69 16.29 5.14
N ASP A 474 10.32 17.57 5.17
CA ASP A 474 8.89 17.97 5.10
C ASP A 474 8.25 17.49 3.80
N THR A 475 9.02 17.55 2.71
CA THR A 475 8.72 16.91 1.44
C THR A 475 9.94 16.13 0.97
N TYR A 476 9.75 14.91 0.49
CA TYR A 476 10.81 14.08 -0.05
C TYR A 476 10.57 13.83 -1.55
N PRO A 477 11.27 14.55 -2.45
CA PRO A 477 11.08 14.39 -3.89
C PRO A 477 11.46 12.98 -4.36
N ARG A 478 10.47 12.21 -4.80
CA ARG A 478 10.69 10.89 -5.40
C ARG A 478 11.30 11.02 -6.78
N ARG A 479 12.23 10.12 -7.12
CA ARG A 479 12.76 9.98 -8.47
C ARG A 479 11.77 9.16 -9.30
N PRO A 480 11.21 9.71 -10.39
CA PRO A 480 10.28 8.95 -11.22
C PRO A 480 10.93 7.68 -11.75
N TRP A 481 10.24 6.55 -11.57
CA TRP A 481 10.73 5.23 -11.97
C TRP A 481 9.66 4.51 -12.78
N GLY A 482 10.07 3.88 -13.88
CA GLY A 482 9.18 3.07 -14.72
C GLY A 482 8.34 3.91 -15.68
N LEU A 483 7.19 3.35 -16.09
CA LEU A 483 6.32 3.93 -17.11
C LEU A 483 5.07 4.55 -16.47
N THR A 484 4.77 5.79 -16.84
CA THR A 484 3.46 6.40 -16.60
C THR A 484 2.75 6.71 -17.92
N ALA A 485 1.42 6.79 -17.88
CA ALA A 485 0.62 7.20 -19.02
C ALA A 485 -0.55 8.07 -18.55
N ALA A 486 -0.80 9.17 -19.25
CA ALA A 486 -1.85 10.13 -18.92
C ALA A 486 -2.64 10.50 -20.17
N VAL A 487 -3.97 10.63 -20.03
CA VAL A 487 -4.88 11.05 -21.09
C VAL A 487 -5.09 12.56 -20.98
N SER A 488 -5.11 13.27 -22.11
CA SER A 488 -5.49 14.68 -22.16
C SER A 488 -6.96 14.89 -21.76
N ALA A 489 -7.30 16.07 -21.27
CA ALA A 489 -8.69 16.39 -20.87
C ALA A 489 -9.71 16.22 -22.01
N ASP A 490 -9.26 16.25 -23.27
CA ASP A 490 -10.11 16.04 -24.44
C ASP A 490 -10.11 14.61 -24.98
N ALA A 491 -9.45 13.68 -24.29
CA ALA A 491 -9.35 12.28 -24.65
C ALA A 491 -8.80 11.98 -26.06
N THR A 492 -8.13 12.94 -26.69
CA THR A 492 -7.53 12.76 -28.03
C THR A 492 -6.04 12.42 -28.00
N THR A 493 -5.39 12.63 -26.85
CA THR A 493 -3.95 12.50 -26.71
C THR A 493 -3.62 11.68 -25.48
N VAL A 494 -2.65 10.77 -25.63
CA VAL A 494 -2.04 10.04 -24.51
C VAL A 494 -0.58 10.45 -24.41
N THR A 495 -0.11 10.83 -23.23
CA THR A 495 1.32 11.08 -22.98
C THR A 495 1.87 9.94 -22.15
N THR A 496 2.85 9.22 -22.70
CA THR A 496 3.60 8.19 -21.96
C THR A 496 4.95 8.72 -21.57
N ARG A 497 5.41 8.41 -20.35
CA ARG A 497 6.74 8.81 -19.85
C ARG A 497 7.43 7.62 -19.19
N LEU A 498 8.49 7.12 -19.81
CA LEU A 498 9.39 6.12 -19.24
C LEU A 498 10.57 6.83 -18.56
N ALA A 499 10.67 6.76 -17.24
CA ALA A 499 11.71 7.41 -16.46
C ALA A 499 12.66 6.42 -15.79
N ASN A 500 13.96 6.66 -15.92
CA ASN A 500 14.99 5.86 -15.27
C ASN A 500 15.35 6.47 -13.91
N GLY A 501 14.65 6.05 -12.86
CA GLY A 501 14.89 6.46 -11.47
C GLY A 501 16.07 5.76 -10.80
N THR A 502 16.86 4.96 -11.53
CA THR A 502 17.93 4.11 -10.95
C THR A 502 19.31 4.74 -11.15
N ALA A 503 20.34 4.14 -10.54
CA ALA A 503 21.73 4.56 -10.72
C ALA A 503 22.40 4.02 -12.01
N ARG A 504 21.70 3.20 -12.82
CA ARG A 504 22.26 2.55 -14.01
C ARG A 504 21.50 2.94 -15.27
N ALA A 505 22.19 3.14 -16.39
CA ALA A 505 21.54 3.41 -17.68
C ALA A 505 20.75 2.19 -18.18
N TRP A 506 19.65 2.44 -18.90
CA TRP A 506 18.86 1.40 -19.55
C TRP A 506 19.05 1.44 -21.07
N PRO A 507 19.70 0.43 -21.66
CA PRO A 507 19.88 0.38 -23.11
C PRO A 507 18.58 -0.07 -23.81
N ASP A 508 18.44 0.34 -25.07
CA ASP A 508 17.36 -0.05 -25.98
C ASP A 508 15.95 0.24 -25.43
N ALA A 509 15.78 1.39 -24.79
CA ALA A 509 14.50 1.79 -24.21
C ALA A 509 13.49 2.17 -25.31
N ARG A 510 12.31 1.55 -25.29
CA ARG A 510 11.21 1.75 -26.24
C ARG A 510 9.88 1.85 -25.52
N VAL A 511 9.01 2.74 -25.97
CA VAL A 511 7.63 2.89 -25.50
C VAL A 511 6.66 2.61 -26.66
N THR A 512 5.55 1.97 -26.34
CA THR A 512 4.48 1.63 -27.28
C THR A 512 3.11 1.87 -26.64
N LEU A 513 2.13 2.25 -27.46
CA LEU A 513 0.73 2.35 -27.05
C LEU A 513 -0.13 1.45 -27.96
N PRO A 514 -0.28 0.16 -27.62
CA PRO A 514 -1.22 -0.72 -28.30
C PRO A 514 -2.66 -0.19 -28.15
N VAL A 515 -3.43 -0.20 -29.23
CA VAL A 515 -4.84 0.17 -29.24
C VAL A 515 -5.69 -0.92 -29.89
N PRO A 516 -7.00 -1.03 -29.55
CA PRO A 516 -7.89 -2.03 -30.12
C PRO A 516 -8.08 -1.90 -31.63
N ALA A 517 -8.64 -2.93 -32.25
CA ALA A 517 -9.02 -2.87 -33.66
C ALA A 517 -9.94 -1.67 -33.97
N GLY A 518 -9.69 -0.99 -35.09
CA GLY A 518 -10.42 0.21 -35.51
C GLY A 518 -9.94 1.53 -34.87
N TRP A 519 -9.04 1.46 -33.88
CA TRP A 519 -8.38 2.64 -33.32
C TRP A 519 -7.05 2.92 -34.01
N THR A 520 -6.57 4.15 -33.90
CA THR A 520 -5.20 4.50 -34.28
C THR A 520 -4.50 5.23 -33.13
N ALA A 521 -3.22 4.93 -32.93
CA ALA A 521 -2.33 5.65 -32.03
C ALA A 521 -1.03 5.98 -32.78
N THR A 522 -0.81 7.26 -33.06
CA THR A 522 0.38 7.72 -33.80
C THR A 522 1.28 8.52 -32.87
N PRO A 523 2.57 8.18 -32.73
CA PRO A 523 3.49 8.94 -31.91
C PRO A 523 3.83 10.29 -32.58
N ALA A 524 3.73 11.36 -31.80
CA ALA A 524 4.16 12.72 -32.11
C ALA A 524 5.45 13.02 -31.32
N GLY A 525 6.52 12.29 -31.66
CA GLY A 525 7.83 12.39 -30.99
C GLY A 525 8.58 11.06 -30.96
N PRO A 526 9.80 11.03 -30.39
CA PRO A 526 10.57 9.79 -30.27
C PRO A 526 9.87 8.81 -29.34
N ALA A 527 9.76 7.56 -29.78
CA ALA A 527 9.22 6.43 -29.01
C ALA A 527 10.30 5.40 -28.62
N ALA A 528 11.57 5.69 -28.91
CA ALA A 528 12.71 4.85 -28.55
C ALA A 528 13.99 5.68 -28.38
N THR A 529 14.93 5.17 -27.59
CA THR A 529 16.30 5.67 -27.45
C THR A 529 17.27 4.50 -27.28
N ALA A 530 18.48 4.62 -27.81
CA ALA A 530 19.52 3.60 -27.66
C ALA A 530 19.98 3.44 -26.19
N SER A 531 19.92 4.51 -25.40
CA SER A 531 20.24 4.49 -23.98
C SER A 531 19.46 5.56 -23.24
N LEU A 532 18.83 5.16 -22.13
CA LEU A 532 18.16 6.06 -21.19
C LEU A 532 19.02 6.20 -19.93
N ALA A 533 19.72 7.32 -19.81
CA ALA A 533 20.63 7.61 -18.70
C ALA A 533 19.91 7.68 -17.34
N PRO A 534 20.62 7.48 -16.22
CA PRO A 534 20.09 7.75 -14.87
C PRO A 534 19.47 9.15 -14.77
N GLY A 535 18.25 9.23 -14.23
CA GLY A 535 17.48 10.48 -14.07
C GLY A 535 16.82 11.01 -15.35
N ALA A 536 17.09 10.43 -16.52
CA ALA A 536 16.47 10.83 -17.78
C ALA A 536 15.08 10.19 -17.96
N ALA A 537 14.28 10.76 -18.86
CA ALA A 537 12.99 10.21 -19.25
C ALA A 537 12.78 10.26 -20.78
N LEU A 538 12.15 9.21 -21.32
CA LEU A 538 11.63 9.16 -22.67
C LEU A 538 10.13 9.47 -22.63
N THR A 539 9.75 10.64 -23.11
CA THR A 539 8.35 11.09 -23.19
C THR A 539 7.87 11.01 -24.64
N THR A 540 6.73 10.35 -24.85
CA THR A 540 6.09 10.23 -26.16
C THR A 540 4.64 10.65 -26.04
N THR A 541 4.24 11.59 -26.88
CA THR A 541 2.84 12.01 -27.05
C THR A 541 2.23 11.19 -28.17
N TRP A 542 1.07 10.59 -27.95
CA TRP A 542 0.35 9.75 -28.91
C TRP A 542 -0.95 10.44 -29.27
N LYS A 543 -1.17 10.70 -30.56
CA LYS A 543 -2.49 11.09 -31.06
C LYS A 543 -3.34 9.83 -31.19
N VAL A 544 -4.41 9.74 -30.41
CA VAL A 544 -5.31 8.59 -30.38
C VAL A 544 -6.64 8.96 -31.05
N THR A 545 -7.07 8.16 -32.01
CA THR A 545 -8.37 8.34 -32.69
C THR A 545 -9.20 7.07 -32.51
N ALA A 546 -10.37 7.21 -31.90
CA ALA A 546 -11.36 6.15 -31.76
C ALA A 546 -12.24 6.02 -33.03
N PRO A 547 -12.80 4.82 -33.31
CA PRO A 547 -13.77 4.65 -34.39
C PRO A 547 -15.06 5.43 -34.11
N SER A 548 -15.87 5.64 -35.14
CA SER A 548 -17.21 6.22 -35.04
C SER A 548 -18.26 5.13 -35.32
N PRO A 549 -19.29 4.96 -34.47
CA PRO A 549 -19.55 5.69 -33.23
C PRO A 549 -18.51 5.41 -32.14
N ALA A 550 -18.28 6.40 -31.27
CA ALA A 550 -17.32 6.32 -30.18
C ALA A 550 -17.71 5.19 -29.20
N PRO A 551 -16.81 4.25 -28.88
CA PRO A 551 -17.08 3.21 -27.89
C PRO A 551 -17.11 3.80 -26.48
N ALA A 552 -17.65 3.01 -25.54
CA ALA A 552 -17.55 3.31 -24.12
C ALA A 552 -16.09 3.43 -23.65
N ALA A 553 -15.91 3.92 -22.41
CA ALA A 553 -14.60 4.03 -21.78
C ALA A 553 -13.76 2.75 -21.95
N THR A 554 -12.64 2.87 -22.65
CA THR A 554 -11.79 1.75 -23.05
C THR A 554 -10.52 1.75 -22.19
N LEU A 555 -10.18 0.60 -21.62
CA LEU A 555 -8.91 0.42 -20.92
C LEU A 555 -7.80 0.15 -21.95
N LEU A 556 -6.81 1.02 -22.00
CA LEU A 556 -5.58 0.84 -22.77
C LEU A 556 -4.44 0.52 -21.81
N THR A 557 -3.41 -0.16 -22.29
CA THR A 557 -2.20 -0.44 -21.51
C THR A 557 -1.00 0.02 -22.31
N ALA A 558 -0.41 1.16 -21.91
CA ALA A 558 0.88 1.57 -22.44
C ALA A 558 1.94 0.55 -21.99
N ALA A 559 2.90 0.27 -22.86
CA ALA A 559 3.98 -0.66 -22.56
C ALA A 559 5.33 -0.03 -22.88
N ALA A 560 6.34 -0.37 -22.08
CA ALA A 560 7.71 0.02 -22.33
C ALA A 560 8.65 -1.16 -22.12
N THR A 561 9.72 -1.20 -22.89
CA THR A 561 10.74 -2.25 -22.83
C THR A 561 12.12 -1.62 -22.87
N THR A 562 13.08 -2.30 -22.27
CA THR A 562 14.52 -2.07 -22.40
C THR A 562 15.16 -3.45 -22.64
N SER A 563 16.48 -3.52 -22.76
CA SER A 563 17.15 -4.84 -22.85
C SER A 563 16.88 -5.76 -21.64
N ALA A 564 16.57 -5.18 -20.47
CA ALA A 564 16.45 -5.91 -19.20
C ALA A 564 15.12 -5.74 -18.48
N TYR A 565 14.28 -4.76 -18.85
CA TYR A 565 13.08 -4.41 -18.10
C TYR A 565 11.85 -4.28 -19.00
N ARG A 566 10.68 -4.61 -18.46
CA ARG A 566 9.37 -4.46 -19.10
C ARG A 566 8.40 -3.75 -18.17
N PHE A 567 7.77 -2.69 -18.62
CA PHE A 567 6.83 -1.90 -17.83
C PHE A 567 5.48 -1.84 -18.54
N THR A 568 4.42 -1.73 -17.74
CA THR A 568 3.07 -1.47 -18.24
C THR A 568 2.41 -0.38 -17.41
N ALA A 569 1.67 0.51 -18.06
CA ALA A 569 0.88 1.53 -17.39
C ALA A 569 -0.55 1.50 -17.95
N PRO A 570 -1.53 0.97 -17.19
CA PRO A 570 -2.92 1.01 -17.61
C PRO A 570 -3.43 2.46 -17.59
N LEU A 571 -4.29 2.79 -18.54
CA LEU A 571 -4.97 4.09 -18.62
C LEU A 571 -6.37 3.89 -19.19
N ARG A 572 -7.34 4.63 -18.65
CA ARG A 572 -8.71 4.64 -19.17
C ARG A 572 -8.87 5.83 -20.10
N LEU A 573 -9.24 5.56 -21.35
CA LEU A 573 -9.56 6.59 -22.32
C LEU A 573 -11.06 6.49 -22.64
N THR A 574 -11.79 7.57 -22.38
CA THR A 574 -13.20 7.71 -22.76
C THR A 574 -13.27 8.61 -23.97
N PRO A 575 -13.42 8.06 -25.20
CA PRO A 575 -13.52 8.89 -26.38
C PRO A 575 -14.71 9.83 -26.23
N LEU A 576 -14.49 11.11 -26.50
CA LEU A 576 -15.59 12.05 -26.52
C LEU A 576 -16.45 11.77 -27.76
N PRO A 577 -17.78 11.83 -27.64
CA PRO A 577 -18.65 11.77 -28.81
C PRO A 577 -18.27 12.83 -29.84
N ALA A 578 -18.61 12.61 -31.11
CA ALA A 578 -18.36 13.62 -32.13
C ALA A 578 -19.05 14.93 -31.74
N PRO A 579 -18.36 16.08 -31.81
CA PRO A 579 -18.98 17.37 -31.53
C PRO A 579 -20.08 17.66 -32.57
N PRO A 580 -21.07 18.50 -32.24
CA PRO A 580 -22.13 18.84 -33.16
C PRO A 580 -21.54 19.45 -34.43
N ALA A 581 -21.98 18.93 -35.58
CA ALA A 581 -21.55 19.38 -36.90
C ALA A 581 -22.55 20.33 -37.57
N ARG A 582 -23.74 20.47 -36.97
CA ARG A 582 -24.83 21.35 -37.38
C ARG A 582 -25.69 21.69 -36.16
N ASP A 583 -26.53 22.70 -36.30
CA ASP A 583 -27.58 23.00 -35.36
C ASP A 583 -28.42 21.76 -35.00
N GLY A 584 -28.72 21.61 -33.71
CA GLY A 584 -29.47 20.45 -33.25
C GLY A 584 -29.93 20.54 -31.80
N TRP A 585 -30.94 19.75 -31.48
CA TRP A 585 -31.41 19.55 -30.12
C TRP A 585 -30.40 18.70 -29.35
N LEU A 586 -30.20 19.02 -28.08
CA LEU A 586 -29.34 18.20 -27.23
C LEU A 586 -29.86 16.76 -27.10
N SER A 587 -31.19 16.58 -27.13
CA SER A 587 -31.81 15.26 -27.10
C SER A 587 -31.57 14.39 -28.35
N ASP A 588 -31.01 14.96 -29.42
CA ASP A 588 -30.56 14.21 -30.61
C ASP A 588 -29.04 13.96 -30.63
N LEU A 589 -28.30 14.53 -29.67
CA LEU A 589 -26.86 14.42 -29.57
C LEU A 589 -26.45 13.36 -28.55
N PRO A 590 -25.36 12.62 -28.78
CA PRO A 590 -24.77 11.80 -27.75
C PRO A 590 -24.18 12.68 -26.64
N TRP A 591 -24.47 12.35 -25.38
CA TRP A 591 -23.83 12.95 -24.22
C TRP A 591 -22.56 12.20 -23.81
N VAL A 592 -21.67 12.89 -23.09
CA VAL A 592 -20.47 12.33 -22.45
C VAL A 592 -20.85 11.51 -21.22
N SER A 593 -21.75 12.03 -20.39
CA SER A 593 -22.25 11.36 -19.19
C SER A 593 -23.62 11.92 -18.77
N ALA A 594 -24.36 11.12 -18.00
CA ALA A 594 -25.62 11.52 -17.39
C ALA A 594 -25.74 10.87 -15.99
N ALA A 595 -26.07 11.66 -14.99
CA ALA A 595 -26.36 11.25 -13.62
C ALA A 595 -27.65 11.90 -13.16
N ASN A 596 -28.44 11.18 -12.37
CA ASN A 596 -29.78 11.60 -12.00
C ASN A 596 -30.14 11.07 -10.61
N GLY A 597 -30.83 11.88 -9.81
CA GLY A 597 -31.12 11.55 -8.41
C GLY A 597 -32.15 10.43 -8.28
N TRP A 598 -33.04 10.32 -9.25
CA TRP A 598 -34.05 9.28 -9.30
C TRP A 598 -34.46 8.94 -10.74
N GLY A 599 -34.49 7.66 -11.07
CA GLY A 599 -34.73 7.17 -12.43
C GLY A 599 -33.68 7.61 -13.45
N PRO A 600 -33.75 7.14 -14.71
CA PRO A 600 -32.86 7.58 -15.78
C PRO A 600 -33.17 9.01 -16.25
N VAL A 601 -32.20 9.64 -16.93
CA VAL A 601 -32.48 10.86 -17.72
C VAL A 601 -33.34 10.49 -18.92
N GLU A 602 -34.42 11.23 -19.13
CA GLU A 602 -35.40 10.97 -20.18
C GLU A 602 -35.17 11.85 -21.41
N ILE A 603 -35.22 11.26 -22.60
CA ILE A 603 -35.09 11.96 -23.88
C ILE A 603 -36.50 12.34 -24.35
N ASP A 604 -36.73 13.63 -24.57
CA ASP A 604 -37.98 14.21 -25.08
C ASP A 604 -39.22 13.95 -24.19
N ARG A 605 -39.01 13.53 -22.94
CA ARG A 605 -40.01 13.22 -21.92
C ARG A 605 -39.56 13.74 -20.56
N SER A 606 -40.51 13.99 -19.65
CA SER A 606 -40.26 14.22 -18.23
C SER A 606 -39.65 12.97 -17.60
N ASN A 607 -38.90 13.09 -16.50
CA ASN A 607 -38.43 11.91 -15.75
C ASN A 607 -39.63 11.12 -15.18
N GLY A 608 -39.79 9.85 -15.57
CA GLY A 608 -40.98 9.03 -15.28
C GLY A 608 -40.81 7.95 -14.21
N ARG A 609 -39.72 8.04 -13.42
CA ARG A 609 -39.42 7.32 -12.17
C ARG A 609 -38.51 6.08 -12.27
N LYS A 610 -38.81 5.08 -13.11
CA LYS A 610 -38.13 3.75 -13.01
C LYS A 610 -37.38 3.33 -14.26
N GLU A 611 -38.02 3.33 -15.41
CA GLU A 611 -37.49 2.75 -16.66
C GLU A 611 -37.37 3.81 -17.74
N ALA A 612 -36.38 3.70 -18.62
CA ALA A 612 -36.23 4.65 -19.73
C ALA A 612 -37.48 4.68 -20.61
N GLY A 613 -38.01 5.87 -20.88
CA GLY A 613 -39.20 6.10 -21.69
C GLY A 613 -40.53 5.99 -20.95
N ASP A 614 -40.53 5.84 -19.62
CA ASP A 614 -41.76 5.81 -18.81
C ASP A 614 -42.32 7.21 -18.50
N GLY A 615 -41.57 8.25 -18.85
CA GLY A 615 -41.91 9.66 -18.72
C GLY A 615 -43.15 10.12 -19.49
N THR A 616 -43.89 11.06 -18.91
CA THR A 616 -44.91 11.84 -19.63
C THR A 616 -44.25 12.87 -20.55
N PRO A 617 -44.98 13.49 -21.50
CA PRO A 617 -44.45 14.60 -22.28
C PRO A 617 -43.93 15.73 -21.36
N ILE A 618 -42.83 16.39 -21.77
CA ILE A 618 -42.33 17.57 -21.06
C ILE A 618 -43.35 18.69 -21.23
N SER A 619 -43.88 19.23 -20.14
CA SER A 619 -44.79 20.38 -20.21
C SER A 619 -44.63 21.34 -19.04
N PHE A 620 -44.92 22.60 -19.31
CA PHE A 620 -44.97 23.66 -18.32
C PHE A 620 -46.27 24.45 -18.47
N GLY A 621 -47.08 24.51 -17.42
CA GLY A 621 -48.35 25.25 -17.45
C GLY A 621 -49.33 24.71 -18.50
N GLY A 622 -49.28 23.41 -18.79
CA GLY A 622 -50.11 22.76 -19.82
C GLY A 622 -49.58 22.89 -21.25
N VAL A 623 -48.48 23.60 -21.49
CA VAL A 623 -47.83 23.67 -22.81
C VAL A 623 -46.80 22.56 -22.94
N THR A 624 -47.00 21.66 -23.90
CA THR A 624 -46.10 20.54 -24.17
C THR A 624 -44.97 20.92 -25.12
N TYR A 625 -43.76 20.40 -24.83
CA TYR A 625 -42.57 20.59 -25.63
C TYR A 625 -42.08 19.24 -26.17
N PRO A 626 -41.91 19.09 -27.51
CA PRO A 626 -41.58 17.81 -28.11
C PRO A 626 -40.10 17.43 -28.01
N LYS A 627 -39.23 18.38 -27.64
CA LYS A 627 -37.78 18.16 -27.52
C LYS A 627 -37.26 18.64 -26.18
N GLY A 628 -36.41 17.86 -25.54
CA GLY A 628 -35.78 18.24 -24.28
C GLY A 628 -35.22 17.06 -23.50
N LEU A 629 -34.80 17.34 -22.27
CA LEU A 629 -34.31 16.31 -21.33
C LEU A 629 -35.12 16.40 -20.03
N GLY A 630 -35.69 15.29 -19.59
CA GLY A 630 -36.34 15.17 -18.27
C GLY A 630 -35.36 14.62 -17.24
N VAL A 631 -35.21 15.31 -16.11
CA VAL A 631 -34.29 14.94 -15.03
C VAL A 631 -34.98 15.05 -13.66
N HIS A 632 -34.29 14.59 -12.61
CA HIS A 632 -34.72 14.68 -11.23
C HIS A 632 -33.54 15.11 -10.35
N ALA A 633 -33.74 16.12 -9.50
CA ALA A 633 -32.64 16.62 -8.66
C ALA A 633 -32.18 15.58 -7.61
N PRO A 634 -30.88 15.53 -7.27
CA PRO A 634 -29.77 16.17 -7.99
C PRO A 634 -29.47 15.48 -9.34
N SER A 635 -29.15 16.23 -10.39
CA SER A 635 -28.76 15.65 -11.69
C SER A 635 -27.66 16.43 -12.40
N GLU A 636 -26.95 15.76 -13.31
CA GLU A 636 -25.96 16.35 -14.21
C GLU A 636 -25.94 15.61 -15.56
N VAL A 637 -26.05 16.34 -16.68
CA VAL A 637 -25.87 15.82 -18.04
C VAL A 637 -24.76 16.62 -18.74
N VAL A 638 -23.78 15.92 -19.33
CA VAL A 638 -22.59 16.55 -19.93
C VAL A 638 -22.53 16.29 -21.43
N TYR A 639 -22.36 17.34 -22.24
CA TYR A 639 -22.22 17.24 -23.70
C TYR A 639 -20.85 17.71 -24.17
N HIS A 640 -20.31 17.05 -25.20
CA HIS A 640 -19.09 17.48 -25.90
C HIS A 640 -19.45 18.37 -27.09
N LEU A 641 -19.17 19.66 -26.95
CA LEU A 641 -19.37 20.66 -28.02
C LEU A 641 -18.11 20.85 -28.88
N GLY A 642 -16.93 20.49 -28.36
CA GLY A 642 -15.66 20.53 -29.09
C GLY A 642 -15.28 21.91 -29.62
N GLY A 643 -15.80 23.00 -29.04
CA GLY A 643 -15.59 24.37 -29.49
C GLY A 643 -16.33 24.74 -30.78
N ARG A 644 -17.27 23.92 -31.25
CA ARG A 644 -17.99 24.12 -32.52
C ARG A 644 -19.32 24.86 -32.39
N ALA A 645 -19.86 24.95 -31.19
CA ALA A 645 -21.13 25.63 -30.95
C ALA A 645 -20.91 27.09 -30.54
N ASP A 646 -21.78 27.97 -31.02
CA ASP A 646 -21.78 29.40 -30.67
C ASP A 646 -22.77 29.71 -29.55
N ARG A 647 -23.91 29.02 -29.52
CA ARG A 647 -25.03 29.38 -28.66
C ARG A 647 -25.73 28.15 -28.09
N PHE A 648 -26.09 28.20 -26.81
CA PHE A 648 -26.94 27.21 -26.14
C PHE A 648 -28.21 27.88 -25.62
N THR A 649 -29.37 27.29 -25.95
CA THR A 649 -30.68 27.80 -25.51
C THR A 649 -31.53 26.69 -24.91
N ALA A 650 -32.32 26.98 -23.88
CA ALA A 650 -33.29 26.05 -23.28
C ALA A 650 -34.40 26.78 -22.50
N LEU A 651 -35.42 26.03 -22.06
CA LEU A 651 -36.36 26.40 -21.01
C LEU A 651 -36.20 25.38 -19.88
N VAL A 652 -35.92 25.84 -18.66
CA VAL A 652 -35.68 24.95 -17.51
C VAL A 652 -36.62 25.26 -16.36
N GLY A 653 -37.26 24.23 -15.80
CA GLY A 653 -38.21 24.38 -14.70
C GLY A 653 -38.70 23.05 -14.17
N ILE A 654 -39.39 23.10 -13.02
CA ILE A 654 -40.17 21.95 -12.52
C ILE A 654 -41.35 21.75 -13.47
N ASP A 655 -41.46 20.55 -14.04
CA ASP A 655 -42.47 20.25 -15.05
C ASP A 655 -43.83 19.90 -14.45
N ASP A 656 -44.85 19.85 -15.31
CA ASP A 656 -46.22 19.61 -14.88
C ASP A 656 -46.40 18.21 -14.28
N PHE A 657 -45.56 17.23 -14.63
CA PHE A 657 -45.61 15.90 -14.02
C PHE A 657 -45.35 15.99 -12.51
N SER A 658 -44.33 16.75 -12.11
CA SER A 658 -44.06 17.01 -10.69
C SER A 658 -45.16 17.87 -10.05
N LYS A 659 -45.51 18.98 -10.71
CA LYS A 659 -46.49 19.96 -10.21
C LYS A 659 -47.85 19.33 -9.89
N ASN A 660 -48.30 18.41 -10.73
CA ASN A 660 -49.60 17.76 -10.56
C ASN A 660 -49.62 16.79 -9.37
N GLN A 661 -48.46 16.43 -8.83
CA GLN A 661 -48.34 15.62 -7.63
C GLN A 661 -48.22 16.49 -6.37
N SER A 662 -47.44 17.57 -6.42
CA SER A 662 -47.25 18.49 -5.30
C SER A 662 -46.63 19.82 -5.73
N ALA A 663 -46.89 20.86 -4.94
CA ALA A 663 -46.23 22.17 -5.06
C ALA A 663 -44.93 22.29 -4.27
N ALA A 664 -44.54 21.23 -3.52
CA ALA A 664 -43.40 21.27 -2.60
C ALA A 664 -42.02 21.24 -3.28
N GLY A 665 -41.95 20.79 -4.54
CA GLY A 665 -40.70 20.69 -5.28
C GLY A 665 -40.00 22.04 -5.43
N ALA A 666 -38.68 22.06 -5.24
CA ALA A 666 -37.88 23.25 -5.38
C ALA A 666 -36.47 22.90 -5.82
N THR A 667 -36.11 23.31 -7.03
CA THR A 667 -34.80 23.01 -7.62
C THR A 667 -34.04 24.26 -8.03
N ARG A 668 -32.78 24.11 -8.41
CA ARG A 668 -31.97 25.17 -8.99
C ARG A 668 -31.18 24.63 -10.17
N ALA A 669 -31.34 25.24 -11.33
CA ALA A 669 -30.57 24.86 -12.51
C ALA A 669 -29.27 25.65 -12.58
N VAL A 670 -28.19 24.96 -12.90
CA VAL A 670 -26.85 25.52 -13.07
C VAL A 670 -26.30 25.04 -14.41
N VAL A 671 -25.90 25.97 -15.27
CA VAL A 671 -25.17 25.64 -16.50
C VAL A 671 -23.70 25.91 -16.26
N ARG A 672 -22.84 24.90 -16.45
CA ARG A 672 -21.39 25.04 -16.36
C ARG A 672 -20.74 24.70 -17.69
N ALA A 673 -19.63 25.35 -18.01
CA ALA A 673 -18.83 25.09 -19.19
C ALA A 673 -17.34 25.11 -18.82
N ASP A 674 -16.61 24.06 -19.19
CA ASP A 674 -15.17 23.93 -18.98
C ASP A 674 -14.71 24.32 -17.55
N GLY A 675 -15.47 23.87 -16.54
CA GLY A 675 -15.20 24.11 -15.12
C GLY A 675 -15.70 25.46 -14.57
N ARG A 676 -16.35 26.30 -15.38
CA ARG A 676 -16.88 27.61 -14.99
C ARG A 676 -18.41 27.60 -14.97
N THR A 677 -19.04 28.25 -14.00
CA THR A 677 -20.49 28.46 -14.00
C THR A 677 -20.85 29.61 -14.95
N LEU A 678 -21.70 29.33 -15.95
CA LEU A 678 -22.22 30.33 -16.88
C LEU A 678 -23.56 30.90 -16.42
N LEU A 679 -24.39 30.07 -15.78
CA LEU A 679 -25.70 30.45 -15.27
C LEU A 679 -25.99 29.72 -13.98
N THR A 680 -26.63 30.42 -13.04
CA THR A 680 -27.35 29.83 -11.91
C THR A 680 -28.73 30.47 -11.88
N THR A 681 -29.78 29.68 -12.00
CA THR A 681 -31.14 30.21 -11.95
C THR A 681 -31.52 30.63 -10.53
N PRO A 682 -32.57 31.44 -10.35
CA PRO A 682 -33.35 31.45 -9.11
C PRO A 682 -33.84 30.04 -8.73
N VAL A 683 -34.40 29.89 -7.52
CA VAL A 683 -35.11 28.66 -7.16
C VAL A 683 -36.28 28.48 -8.12
N LEU A 684 -36.31 27.34 -8.77
CA LEU A 684 -37.34 26.91 -9.69
C LEU A 684 -38.42 26.20 -8.87
N THR A 685 -39.66 26.65 -8.99
CA THR A 685 -40.83 26.03 -8.37
C THR A 685 -41.90 25.83 -9.43
N ALA A 686 -42.82 24.90 -9.18
CA ALA A 686 -43.95 24.66 -10.07
C ALA A 686 -44.84 25.91 -10.29
N ALA A 687 -44.88 26.83 -9.32
CA ALA A 687 -45.62 28.09 -9.43
C ALA A 687 -44.87 29.17 -10.23
N GLY A 688 -43.54 29.18 -10.16
CA GLY A 688 -42.69 30.15 -10.86
C GLY A 688 -42.59 29.92 -12.36
N GLY A 689 -42.91 28.72 -12.84
CA GLY A 689 -42.79 28.34 -14.25
C GLY A 689 -41.33 28.20 -14.71
N PRO A 690 -41.11 27.90 -16.01
CA PRO A 690 -39.77 27.67 -16.53
C PRO A 690 -39.03 28.99 -16.77
N VAL A 691 -37.71 28.95 -16.60
CA VAL A 691 -36.78 30.05 -16.89
C VAL A 691 -36.13 29.81 -18.25
N ALA A 692 -36.06 30.86 -19.07
CA ALA A 692 -35.34 30.84 -20.32
C ALA A 692 -33.83 30.92 -20.10
N VAL A 693 -33.09 30.05 -20.80
CA VAL A 693 -31.64 30.00 -20.84
C VAL A 693 -31.21 30.36 -22.24
N ASP A 694 -30.28 31.32 -22.33
CA ASP A 694 -29.70 31.77 -23.59
C ASP A 694 -28.25 32.21 -23.34
N LEU A 695 -27.31 31.37 -23.74
CA LEU A 695 -25.90 31.49 -23.38
C LEU A 695 -25.00 31.45 -24.61
N ASP A 696 -24.00 32.33 -24.64
CA ASP A 696 -22.85 32.25 -25.54
C ASP A 696 -21.94 31.11 -25.08
N VAL A 697 -21.70 30.15 -25.98
CA VAL A 697 -20.86 28.97 -25.72
C VAL A 697 -19.71 28.87 -26.72
N ARG A 698 -19.32 29.98 -27.36
CA ARG A 698 -18.17 30.01 -28.27
C ARG A 698 -16.90 29.49 -27.61
N GLY A 699 -16.26 28.54 -28.27
CA GLY A 699 -15.04 27.90 -27.78
C GLY A 699 -15.25 26.92 -26.62
N VAL A 700 -16.49 26.75 -26.12
CA VAL A 700 -16.81 25.79 -25.07
C VAL A 700 -16.60 24.38 -25.58
N ARG A 701 -15.87 23.56 -24.82
CA ARG A 701 -15.62 22.16 -25.16
C ARG A 701 -16.61 21.23 -24.48
N LEU A 702 -16.86 21.41 -23.19
CA LEU A 702 -17.82 20.63 -22.41
C LEU A 702 -18.91 21.52 -21.83
N LEU A 703 -20.17 21.12 -22.04
CA LEU A 703 -21.35 21.79 -21.49
C LEU A 703 -22.02 20.89 -20.46
N HIS A 704 -22.21 21.39 -19.25
CA HIS A 704 -22.84 20.68 -18.13
C HIS A 704 -24.19 21.31 -17.81
N LEU A 705 -25.23 20.48 -17.79
CA LEU A 705 -26.58 20.85 -17.38
C LEU A 705 -26.86 20.21 -16.01
N VAL A 706 -26.85 21.02 -14.95
CA VAL A 706 -26.96 20.55 -13.57
C VAL A 706 -28.28 21.02 -12.97
N VAL A 707 -28.97 20.15 -12.24
CA VAL A 707 -30.11 20.53 -11.39
C VAL A 707 -29.82 20.12 -9.96
N GLN A 708 -29.90 21.09 -9.05
CA GLN A 708 -29.65 20.91 -7.62
C GLN A 708 -30.98 20.95 -6.86
N ASP A 709 -31.06 20.22 -5.75
CA ASP A 709 -32.10 20.39 -4.74
C ASP A 709 -31.93 21.77 -4.06
N ALA A 710 -33.04 22.48 -3.84
CA ALA A 710 -33.05 23.81 -3.23
C ALA A 710 -33.82 23.89 -1.90
N ASN A 711 -34.40 22.79 -1.39
CA ASN A 711 -35.18 22.77 -0.15
C ASN A 711 -34.80 21.63 0.82
N ALA A 712 -33.71 20.91 0.55
CA ALA A 712 -33.22 19.77 1.35
C ALA A 712 -34.19 18.57 1.36
N THR A 713 -35.06 18.47 0.36
CA THR A 713 -35.90 17.30 0.08
C THR A 713 -35.96 17.10 -1.43
N THR A 714 -35.54 15.94 -1.91
CA THR A 714 -35.62 15.60 -3.33
C THR A 714 -37.04 15.23 -3.80
N SER A 715 -38.07 15.41 -2.98
CA SER A 715 -39.45 15.06 -3.34
C SER A 715 -40.02 16.06 -4.34
N PHE A 716 -40.60 15.55 -5.44
CA PHE A 716 -41.25 16.36 -6.47
C PHE A 716 -40.30 17.33 -7.19
N ASP A 717 -39.04 16.93 -7.37
CA ASP A 717 -38.01 17.71 -8.05
C ASP A 717 -37.82 17.33 -9.52
N HIS A 718 -38.83 16.73 -10.15
CA HIS A 718 -38.81 16.46 -11.60
C HIS A 718 -38.70 17.79 -12.34
N THR A 719 -37.54 17.99 -12.96
CA THR A 719 -37.14 19.22 -13.64
C THR A 719 -36.82 18.86 -15.08
N SER A 720 -37.25 19.69 -16.02
CA SER A 720 -37.03 19.43 -17.44
C SER A 720 -36.25 20.57 -18.10
N TRP A 721 -35.33 20.21 -18.99
CA TRP A 721 -34.67 21.12 -19.93
C TRP A 721 -35.39 21.05 -21.29
N ALA A 722 -36.51 21.75 -21.43
CA ALA A 722 -37.26 21.79 -22.68
C ALA A 722 -36.54 22.64 -23.73
N ARG A 723 -36.69 22.28 -25.01
CA ARG A 723 -36.10 22.98 -26.17
C ARG A 723 -34.59 23.21 -26.06
N ALA A 724 -33.89 22.34 -25.32
CA ALA A 724 -32.44 22.42 -25.17
C ALA A 724 -31.75 22.22 -26.53
N ARG A 725 -31.08 23.25 -27.04
CA ARG A 725 -30.52 23.31 -28.40
C ARG A 725 -29.16 23.99 -28.41
N VAL A 726 -28.29 23.53 -29.31
CA VAL A 726 -27.06 24.23 -29.69
C VAL A 726 -27.10 24.72 -31.14
N THR A 727 -26.44 25.85 -31.39
CA THR A 727 -26.23 26.42 -32.73
C THR A 727 -24.74 26.32 -33.06
N VAL A 728 -24.39 25.82 -34.25
CA VAL A 728 -23.01 25.58 -34.70
C VAL A 728 -22.58 26.66 -35.69
N VAL A 729 -21.27 26.96 -35.73
CA VAL A 729 -20.64 27.91 -36.67
C VAL A 729 -20.84 27.48 -38.13
#